data_AF-A0A066V6Q2-F1
#
_entry.id   AF-A0A066V6Q2-F1
#
_cell.length_a   1.000
_cell.length_b   1.000
_cell.length_c   1.000
_cell.angle_alpha   90.00
_cell.angle_beta   90.00
_cell.angle_gamma   90.00
#
_symmetry.space_group_name_H-M   'P 1'
#
loop_
_entity.id
_entity.type
_entity.pdbx_description
1 polymer ?
#
loop_
_entity_poly.entity_id
_entity_poly.type
_entity_poly.pdbx_seq_one_letter_code
_entity_poly.pdbx_strand_id
1 'polypeptide(L)'
;MLPLRFIYGTRNMLPDSAPPIVHPDVQVLDDYTVPKTDPHSTLLPLLQADPSAPHARSPPLHNLPGGRLSECRIAFRTTRKSQATAEHIDWISTTHTFPAAYPRSHDFSTTPLSAAIRIPKPIPSSALASPEAERAYDAAKRAEDAKFWKENIRIIDDMQTYYPPKTQKEALKIAEERAGRKDPQLWNVIQRIVPVRHDRGGGLANGKSRREPVTLLLAHATGFHKEIYEPFLKYLGQLISDKSFDVNGEVEIEEIWSIDTMISGESAILNGDSLGEAVSWADAARDLVQFTTNYIPPLSPSSASSRSNATCNEASARLMWPPTVLARTYHPAESQMGDATVISPSLGSSPATSAHASRPNARRRRIIGLGHSYAGAAMALASNAYPDIFERVILVDPILISPDFLSVQVHFENEGRKEVAQQRAADKPNPIGLRKSQPLALSASTRKDTWRDRRAAEAYFNSRAFFKAWDPAVLASHIQYGIVPLSAWVKDARSGRGGDDGGLDESGETEMVTLAMPKFLEASSFSASWNSSYAYAALLSGRFRQHHMADTRKGRTYFMIMEQGSRSLQLETFEGEMEGKKPAEEGEPALRGRVEMVPGGHLIAQEQPSVLAAKVLEYILDGETVRGGSTIPTARL
;
A
#
# COMPACT_ATOMS: atom_id res chain seq x y z
N MET A 1 4.75 -28.02 -9.42
CA MET A 1 4.17 -26.65 -9.48
C MET A 1 2.68 -26.80 -9.72
N LEU A 2 1.83 -26.34 -8.80
CA LEU A 2 0.41 -26.17 -9.09
C LEU A 2 0.24 -24.80 -9.75
N PRO A 3 -0.33 -24.70 -10.96
CA PRO A 3 -0.63 -23.42 -11.57
C PRO A 3 -1.73 -22.72 -10.76
N LEU A 4 -1.51 -21.44 -10.42
CA LEU A 4 -2.45 -20.55 -9.72
C LEU A 4 -3.86 -20.46 -10.37
N ARG A 5 -4.02 -20.95 -11.61
CA ARG A 5 -5.31 -21.05 -12.32
C ARG A 5 -6.31 -22.02 -11.68
N PHE A 6 -5.89 -22.95 -10.82
CA PHE A 6 -6.79 -23.94 -10.20
C PHE A 6 -7.41 -23.51 -8.84
N ILE A 7 -7.13 -22.29 -8.36
CA ILE A 7 -7.59 -21.82 -7.04
C ILE A 7 -9.02 -21.22 -7.06
N TYR A 8 -9.59 -20.94 -8.24
CA TYR A 8 -10.75 -20.04 -8.35
C TYR A 8 -11.99 -20.66 -9.03
N GLY A 9 -12.44 -21.83 -8.55
CA GLY A 9 -13.62 -22.56 -9.04
C GLY A 9 -14.99 -22.14 -8.45
N THR A 10 -16.05 -22.39 -9.19
CA THR A 10 -17.45 -21.91 -9.06
C THR A 10 -18.28 -22.47 -7.90
N ARG A 11 -19.29 -21.67 -7.50
CA ARG A 11 -20.28 -21.80 -6.39
C ARG A 11 -20.85 -23.21 -6.14
N ASN A 12 -21.01 -23.55 -4.86
CA ASN A 12 -22.11 -24.38 -4.33
C ASN A 12 -22.41 -23.84 -2.92
N MET A 13 -23.70 -23.54 -2.69
CA MET A 13 -24.25 -22.90 -1.49
C MET A 13 -24.20 -23.89 -0.30
N LEU A 14 -24.03 -23.37 0.93
CA LEU A 14 -24.36 -24.13 2.13
C LEU A 14 -25.87 -24.40 2.18
N PRO A 15 -26.34 -25.56 2.70
CA PRO A 15 -27.74 -25.73 3.06
C PRO A 15 -28.10 -24.92 4.32
N ASP A 16 -29.27 -24.26 4.29
CA ASP A 16 -29.82 -23.27 5.23
C ASP A 16 -30.10 -23.77 6.68
N SER A 17 -29.41 -24.78 7.21
CA SER A 17 -29.89 -25.43 8.46
C SER A 17 -28.83 -25.95 9.43
N ALA A 18 -27.71 -25.25 9.62
CA ALA A 18 -26.81 -25.54 10.74
C ALA A 18 -26.99 -24.48 11.86
N PRO A 19 -27.30 -24.88 13.11
CA PRO A 19 -27.41 -23.93 14.22
C PRO A 19 -26.03 -23.34 14.55
N PRO A 20 -25.97 -22.11 15.11
CA PRO A 20 -24.70 -21.51 15.51
C PRO A 20 -24.10 -22.34 16.65
N ILE A 21 -22.95 -22.95 16.39
CA ILE A 21 -22.19 -23.67 17.41
C ILE A 21 -21.39 -22.62 18.20
N VAL A 22 -21.90 -22.25 19.38
CA VAL A 22 -21.18 -21.39 20.34
C VAL A 22 -20.33 -22.30 21.23
N HIS A 23 -19.00 -22.31 21.00
CA HIS A 23 -18.04 -23.01 21.85
C HIS A 23 -17.35 -22.05 22.85
N PRO A 24 -16.96 -22.53 24.04
CA PRO A 24 -16.41 -21.69 25.12
C PRO A 24 -15.02 -21.08 24.84
N ASP A 25 -14.29 -21.54 23.82
CA ASP A 25 -12.99 -20.95 23.40
C ASP A 25 -13.14 -19.70 22.50
N VAL A 26 -14.37 -19.24 22.26
CA VAL A 26 -14.71 -18.01 21.52
C VAL A 26 -14.27 -16.73 22.26
N GLN A 27 -13.92 -16.80 23.56
CA GLN A 27 -13.43 -15.65 24.31
C GLN A 27 -12.18 -14.99 23.71
N VAL A 28 -11.29 -15.77 23.09
CA VAL A 28 -10.10 -15.24 22.42
C VAL A 28 -10.48 -14.36 21.23
N LEU A 29 -11.60 -14.66 20.54
CA LEU A 29 -12.08 -13.92 19.38
C LEU A 29 -12.95 -12.71 19.77
N ASP A 30 -13.68 -12.78 20.88
CA ASP A 30 -14.42 -11.63 21.43
C ASP A 30 -13.47 -10.46 21.74
N ASP A 31 -12.22 -10.74 22.13
CA ASP A 31 -11.16 -9.74 22.31
C ASP A 31 -10.62 -9.13 21.00
N TYR A 32 -10.80 -9.83 19.87
CA TYR A 32 -10.39 -9.38 18.53
C TYR A 32 -11.56 -8.83 17.68
N THR A 33 -12.79 -8.95 18.19
CA THR A 33 -13.95 -8.24 17.65
C THR A 33 -13.95 -6.80 18.16
N VAL A 34 -14.45 -5.88 17.33
CA VAL A 34 -14.53 -4.44 17.63
C VAL A 34 -15.00 -4.21 19.07
N PRO A 35 -14.28 -3.40 19.89
CA PRO A 35 -14.73 -3.13 21.24
C PRO A 35 -16.17 -2.59 21.20
N LYS A 36 -17.10 -3.29 21.86
CA LYS A 36 -18.53 -2.91 21.91
C LYS A 36 -18.75 -1.50 22.50
N THR A 37 -17.75 -0.95 23.18
CA THR A 37 -17.84 0.29 23.95
C THR A 37 -17.04 1.45 23.37
N ASP A 38 -16.17 1.21 22.38
CA ASP A 38 -15.44 2.24 21.64
C ASP A 38 -15.09 1.73 20.22
N PRO A 39 -15.85 2.11 19.18
CA PRO A 39 -15.67 1.59 17.82
C PRO A 39 -14.44 2.19 17.09
N HIS A 40 -13.57 2.91 17.80
CA HIS A 40 -12.33 3.44 17.24
C HIS A 40 -11.30 2.31 17.09
N SER A 41 -11.02 1.91 15.84
CA SER A 41 -9.78 1.20 15.55
C SER A 41 -8.63 2.12 15.96
N THR A 42 -8.02 1.80 17.09
CA THR A 42 -7.01 2.66 17.70
C THR A 42 -5.66 2.23 17.13
N LEU A 43 -5.17 3.01 16.18
CA LEU A 43 -3.76 2.91 15.79
C LEU A 43 -2.91 3.45 16.95
N LEU A 44 -1.73 2.87 17.18
CA LEU A 44 -0.77 3.47 18.11
C LEU A 44 -0.47 4.91 17.68
N PRO A 45 -0.37 5.86 18.62
CA PRO A 45 -0.03 7.24 18.31
C PRO A 45 1.32 7.33 17.60
N LEU A 46 1.50 8.41 16.86
CA LEU A 46 2.75 8.74 16.17
C LEU A 46 3.63 9.52 17.14
N LEU A 47 4.67 8.88 17.64
CA LEU A 47 5.70 9.48 18.50
C LEU A 47 6.94 9.82 17.68
N GLN A 48 7.84 10.62 18.25
CA GLN A 48 9.18 10.80 17.69
C GLN A 48 10.13 9.77 18.31
N ALA A 49 11.03 9.22 17.49
CA ALA A 49 12.11 8.40 18.00
C ALA A 49 13.02 9.23 18.92
N ASP A 50 13.50 8.61 19.99
CA ASP A 50 14.53 9.20 20.85
C ASP A 50 15.76 9.54 19.97
N PRO A 51 16.37 10.74 20.10
CA PRO A 51 17.53 11.13 19.28
C PRO A 51 18.76 10.21 19.40
N SER A 52 18.79 9.31 20.38
CA SER A 52 19.79 8.25 20.57
C SER A 52 19.43 6.92 19.89
N ALA A 53 18.19 6.73 19.44
CA ALA A 53 17.79 5.56 18.68
C ALA A 53 18.50 5.54 17.30
N PRO A 54 18.87 4.36 16.78
CA PRO A 54 19.48 4.24 15.45
C PRO A 54 18.61 4.92 14.38
N HIS A 55 19.25 5.68 13.49
CA HIS A 55 18.61 6.38 12.37
C HIS A 55 17.51 7.39 12.74
N ALA A 56 17.37 7.77 14.01
CA ALA A 56 16.36 8.73 14.46
C ALA A 56 16.48 10.12 13.81
N ARG A 57 17.71 10.54 13.47
CA ARG A 57 18.00 11.89 12.95
C ARG A 57 18.07 11.97 11.43
N SER A 58 18.36 10.86 10.76
CA SER A 58 18.59 10.85 9.32
C SER A 58 18.44 9.44 8.74
N PRO A 59 17.94 9.33 7.49
CA PRO A 59 17.84 8.04 6.82
C PRO A 59 19.22 7.44 6.56
N PRO A 60 19.38 6.11 6.65
CA PRO A 60 20.63 5.40 6.34
C PRO A 60 20.88 5.29 4.82
N LEU A 61 21.03 6.43 4.13
CA LEU A 61 21.20 6.48 2.67
C LEU A 61 22.37 5.63 2.15
N HIS A 62 23.39 5.37 2.98
CA HIS A 62 24.53 4.52 2.66
C HIS A 62 24.16 3.05 2.36
N ASN A 63 22.95 2.59 2.72
CA ASN A 63 22.46 1.26 2.36
C ASN A 63 21.99 1.19 0.89
N LEU A 64 21.64 2.31 0.28
CA LEU A 64 21.18 2.34 -1.11
C LEU A 64 22.36 2.20 -2.09
N PRO A 65 22.15 1.60 -3.28
CA PRO A 65 23.16 1.60 -4.34
C PRO A 65 23.65 3.02 -4.66
N GLY A 66 24.96 3.24 -4.55
CA GLY A 66 25.56 4.56 -4.77
C GLY A 66 25.23 5.62 -3.70
N GLY A 67 24.66 5.21 -2.55
CA GLY A 67 24.38 6.09 -1.42
C GLY A 67 23.26 7.11 -1.65
N ARG A 68 22.40 6.90 -2.66
CA ARG A 68 21.37 7.87 -3.08
C ARG A 68 20.07 7.20 -3.50
N LEU A 69 18.96 7.94 -3.36
CA LEU A 69 17.66 7.55 -3.90
C LEU A 69 17.63 7.71 -5.42
N SER A 70 16.66 7.06 -6.05
CA SER A 70 16.36 7.20 -7.48
C SER A 70 16.27 8.66 -7.94
N GLU A 71 16.90 8.94 -9.08
CA GLU A 71 17.03 10.29 -9.61
C GLU A 71 15.72 10.80 -10.23
N CYS A 72 15.64 12.13 -10.39
CA CYS A 72 14.54 12.79 -11.07
C CYS A 72 14.47 12.33 -12.54
N ARG A 73 13.26 11.98 -13.01
CA ARG A 73 13.04 11.52 -14.39
C ARG A 73 11.64 11.83 -14.89
N ILE A 74 11.44 11.75 -16.20
CA ILE A 74 10.10 11.65 -16.76
C ILE A 74 9.56 10.25 -16.45
N ALA A 75 8.49 10.14 -15.67
CA ALA A 75 7.80 8.88 -15.43
C ALA A 75 7.05 8.42 -16.69
N PHE A 76 6.27 9.33 -17.26
CA PHE A 76 5.55 9.08 -18.49
C PHE A 76 5.19 10.40 -19.17
N ARG A 77 4.79 10.29 -20.43
CA ARG A 77 4.31 11.41 -21.26
C ARG A 77 2.89 11.13 -21.70
N THR A 78 2.00 12.09 -21.52
CA THR A 78 0.64 12.07 -22.07
C THR A 78 0.55 13.04 -23.24
N THR A 79 -0.40 12.80 -24.14
CA THR A 79 -0.60 13.67 -25.30
C THR A 79 -2.01 14.22 -25.31
N ARG A 80 -2.10 15.55 -25.44
CA ARG A 80 -3.35 16.27 -25.62
C ARG A 80 -3.49 16.66 -27.08
N LYS A 81 -4.46 16.07 -27.78
CA LYS A 81 -4.74 16.40 -29.18
C LYS A 81 -5.70 17.60 -29.25
N SER A 82 -5.35 18.60 -30.06
CA SER A 82 -6.26 19.65 -30.53
C SER A 82 -6.48 19.49 -32.03
N GLN A 83 -7.47 20.18 -32.61
CA GLN A 83 -7.77 20.11 -34.06
C GLN A 83 -6.57 20.54 -34.95
N ALA A 84 -5.55 21.22 -34.39
CA ALA A 84 -4.41 21.75 -35.14
C ALA A 84 -3.02 21.33 -34.61
N THR A 85 -2.90 20.88 -33.34
CA THR A 85 -1.60 20.57 -32.70
C THR A 85 -1.71 19.44 -31.67
N ALA A 86 -0.62 18.69 -31.48
CA ALA A 86 -0.45 17.76 -30.35
C ALA A 86 0.46 18.40 -29.29
N GLU A 87 -0.06 18.58 -28.09
CA GLU A 87 0.69 19.08 -26.93
C GLU A 87 1.10 17.88 -26.06
N HIS A 88 2.38 17.78 -25.73
CA HIS A 88 2.89 16.74 -24.83
C HIS A 88 2.98 17.28 -23.40
N ILE A 89 2.53 16.48 -22.45
CA ILE A 89 2.65 16.76 -21.02
C ILE A 89 3.60 15.72 -20.44
N ASP A 90 4.76 16.18 -19.97
CA ASP A 90 5.71 15.35 -19.24
C ASP A 90 5.27 15.25 -17.79
N TRP A 91 5.26 14.04 -17.24
CA TRP A 91 4.99 13.79 -15.82
C TRP A 91 6.32 13.45 -15.15
N ILE A 92 6.81 14.38 -14.34
CA ILE A 92 8.14 14.27 -13.71
C ILE A 92 7.99 13.55 -12.38
N SER A 93 8.76 12.50 -12.22
CA SER A 93 8.93 11.74 -11.00
C SER A 93 10.14 12.23 -10.22
N THR A 94 9.95 12.51 -8.94
CA THR A 94 11.00 12.69 -7.95
C THR A 94 10.82 11.73 -6.78
N THR A 95 11.93 11.26 -6.21
CA THR A 95 11.92 10.31 -5.09
C THR A 95 12.35 11.00 -3.80
N HIS A 96 11.61 10.76 -2.73
CA HIS A 96 11.82 11.36 -1.42
C HIS A 96 11.74 10.30 -0.32
N THR A 97 12.24 10.61 0.86
CA THR A 97 12.12 9.76 2.05
C THR A 97 11.63 10.54 3.25
N PHE A 98 10.91 9.86 4.14
CA PHE A 98 10.41 10.39 5.40
C PHE A 98 10.41 9.31 6.49
N PRO A 99 10.44 9.66 7.78
CA PRO A 99 10.40 8.69 8.87
C PRO A 99 9.08 7.90 8.83
N ALA A 100 9.18 6.58 8.84
CA ALA A 100 8.03 5.70 9.05
C ALA A 100 7.43 5.97 10.45
N ALA A 101 6.19 5.56 10.67
CA ALA A 101 5.52 5.68 11.96
C ALA A 101 6.34 5.07 13.10
N TYR A 102 6.45 5.79 14.22
CA TYR A 102 7.22 5.37 15.38
C TYR A 102 6.37 5.45 16.66
N PRO A 103 6.54 4.53 17.63
CA PRO A 103 7.27 3.26 17.52
C PRO A 103 6.54 2.30 16.56
N ARG A 104 7.13 1.16 16.17
CA ARG A 104 6.41 0.13 15.38
C ARG A 104 5.44 -0.67 16.26
N SER A 105 4.35 -1.16 15.67
CA SER A 105 3.28 -1.84 16.41
C SER A 105 3.60 -3.28 16.83
N HIS A 106 4.63 -3.89 16.23
CA HIS A 106 5.12 -5.22 16.59
C HIS A 106 6.56 -5.18 17.12
N ASP A 107 6.85 -6.00 18.13
CA ASP A 107 8.16 -6.04 18.81
C ASP A 107 9.32 -6.50 17.93
N PHE A 108 8.95 -7.20 16.85
CA PHE A 108 9.84 -7.74 15.82
C PHE A 108 9.65 -7.02 14.47
N SER A 109 9.00 -5.85 14.43
CA SER A 109 8.95 -5.03 13.20
C SER A 109 10.30 -4.38 12.91
N THR A 110 11.10 -4.16 13.95
CA THR A 110 12.49 -3.71 13.87
C THR A 110 13.40 -4.81 14.43
N THR A 111 14.66 -4.76 14.05
CA THR A 111 15.67 -5.71 14.52
C THR A 111 15.94 -5.51 16.02
N PRO A 112 15.74 -6.52 16.89
CA PRO A 112 16.42 -6.56 18.17
C PRO A 112 17.93 -6.66 17.90
N LEU A 113 18.78 -6.05 18.73
CA LEU A 113 20.25 -6.06 18.58
C LEU A 113 20.88 -7.47 18.40
N SER A 114 20.14 -8.55 18.66
CA SER A 114 20.59 -9.94 18.65
C SER A 114 20.12 -10.80 17.45
N ALA A 115 19.29 -10.30 16.52
CA ALA A 115 18.70 -11.15 15.46
C ALA A 115 18.64 -10.46 14.09
N ALA A 116 19.46 -10.91 13.14
CA ALA A 116 19.43 -10.42 11.75
C ALA A 116 18.31 -11.07 10.94
N ILE A 117 17.67 -10.30 10.05
CA ILE A 117 16.74 -10.86 9.06
C ILE A 117 17.48 -11.80 8.10
N ARG A 118 16.74 -12.79 7.57
CA ARG A 118 17.27 -13.67 6.53
C ARG A 118 17.39 -12.93 5.20
N ILE A 119 18.61 -12.51 4.87
CA ILE A 119 18.96 -11.85 3.60
C ILE A 119 19.20 -12.84 2.45
N PRO A 120 19.11 -12.39 1.18
CA PRO A 120 19.47 -13.20 0.01
C PRO A 120 20.92 -13.69 0.06
N LYS A 121 21.18 -14.90 -0.47
CA LYS A 121 22.52 -15.51 -0.51
C LYS A 121 23.09 -15.48 -1.95
N PRO A 122 24.40 -15.24 -2.14
CA PRO A 122 25.06 -15.39 -3.44
C PRO A 122 24.91 -16.81 -3.99
N ILE A 123 24.86 -16.92 -5.33
CA ILE A 123 24.85 -18.22 -6.01
C ILE A 123 26.29 -18.74 -6.03
N PRO A 124 26.59 -19.95 -5.51
CA PRO A 124 27.94 -20.48 -5.51
C PRO A 124 28.41 -20.76 -6.95
N SER A 125 29.71 -20.60 -7.20
CA SER A 125 30.31 -20.84 -8.53
C SER A 125 30.04 -22.25 -9.06
N SER A 126 29.98 -23.26 -8.17
CA SER A 126 29.61 -24.63 -8.51
C SER A 126 28.18 -24.76 -9.06
N ALA A 127 27.24 -23.93 -8.61
CA ALA A 127 25.89 -23.89 -9.15
C ALA A 127 25.80 -23.17 -10.50
N LEU A 128 26.75 -22.28 -10.80
CA LEU A 128 26.83 -21.58 -12.09
C LEU A 128 27.57 -22.38 -13.18
N ALA A 129 28.14 -23.55 -12.83
CA ALA A 129 28.94 -24.36 -13.75
C ALA A 129 28.13 -24.96 -14.91
N SER A 130 26.82 -25.21 -14.73
CA SER A 130 25.93 -25.68 -15.81
C SER A 130 24.46 -25.38 -15.49
N PRO A 131 23.56 -25.36 -16.51
CA PRO A 131 22.11 -25.24 -16.27
C PRO A 131 21.54 -26.33 -15.35
N GLU A 132 22.07 -27.55 -15.41
CA GLU A 132 21.69 -28.65 -14.53
C GLU A 132 22.09 -28.37 -13.07
N ALA A 133 23.30 -27.86 -12.84
CA ALA A 133 23.77 -27.46 -11.53
C ALA A 133 22.96 -26.29 -10.95
N GLU A 134 22.60 -25.30 -11.77
CA GLU A 134 21.77 -24.17 -11.37
C GLU A 134 20.38 -24.64 -10.94
N ARG A 135 19.76 -25.55 -11.73
CA ARG A 135 18.46 -26.14 -11.39
C ARG A 135 18.50 -26.96 -10.11
N ALA A 136 19.57 -27.74 -9.89
CA ALA A 136 19.74 -28.52 -8.68
C ALA A 136 19.92 -27.62 -7.44
N TYR A 137 20.71 -26.55 -7.56
CA TYR A 137 20.87 -25.55 -6.51
C TYR A 137 19.54 -24.85 -6.19
N ASP A 138 18.80 -24.37 -7.21
CA ASP A 138 17.50 -23.73 -7.03
C ASP A 138 16.51 -24.66 -6.31
N ALA A 139 16.49 -25.95 -6.65
CA ALA A 139 15.64 -26.95 -6.01
C ALA A 139 16.02 -27.19 -4.53
N ALA A 140 17.32 -27.29 -4.24
CA ALA A 140 17.83 -27.46 -2.88
C ALA A 140 17.56 -26.22 -2.01
N LYS A 141 17.83 -25.02 -2.53
CA LYS A 141 17.54 -23.74 -1.87
C LYS A 141 16.04 -23.61 -1.56
N ARG A 142 15.18 -23.96 -2.53
CA ARG A 142 13.73 -23.97 -2.34
C ARG A 142 13.29 -24.89 -1.19
N ALA A 143 13.90 -26.06 -1.06
CA ALA A 143 13.61 -26.99 0.04
C ALA A 143 14.11 -26.47 1.40
N GLU A 144 15.30 -25.86 1.44
CA GLU A 144 15.86 -25.20 2.62
C GLU A 144 14.95 -24.06 3.10
N ASP A 145 14.55 -23.18 2.18
CA ASP A 145 13.68 -22.04 2.49
C ASP A 145 12.30 -22.49 2.99
N ALA A 146 11.74 -23.55 2.40
CA ALA A 146 10.48 -24.14 2.86
C ALA A 146 10.58 -24.70 4.28
N LYS A 147 11.70 -25.35 4.61
CA LYS A 147 11.97 -25.86 5.97
C LYS A 147 12.11 -24.71 6.96
N PHE A 148 12.96 -23.73 6.64
CA PHE A 148 13.16 -22.55 7.46
C PHE A 148 11.86 -21.81 7.74
N TRP A 149 11.04 -21.56 6.70
CA TRP A 149 9.77 -20.87 6.85
C TRP A 149 8.84 -21.60 7.84
N LYS A 150 8.73 -22.93 7.73
CA LYS A 150 7.91 -23.74 8.64
C LYS A 150 8.40 -23.73 10.09
N GLU A 151 9.70 -23.62 10.30
CA GLU A 151 10.31 -23.58 11.63
C GLU A 151 10.16 -22.19 12.29
N ASN A 152 10.23 -21.10 11.51
CA ASN A 152 10.32 -19.73 12.03
C ASN A 152 9.00 -18.95 11.99
N ILE A 153 7.98 -19.42 11.27
CA ILE A 153 6.67 -18.76 11.20
C ILE A 153 6.01 -18.55 12.58
N ARG A 154 6.38 -19.35 13.58
CA ARG A 154 5.82 -19.29 14.94
C ARG A 154 6.11 -17.98 15.68
N ILE A 155 7.14 -17.22 15.30
CA ILE A 155 7.48 -15.91 15.91
C ILE A 155 6.59 -14.78 15.35
N ILE A 156 6.05 -14.96 14.14
CA ILE A 156 5.25 -13.96 13.41
C ILE A 156 3.74 -14.24 13.55
N ASP A 157 3.37 -15.50 13.82
CA ASP A 157 1.98 -15.99 13.88
C ASP A 157 1.34 -15.92 15.28
N ASP A 158 2.01 -15.35 16.27
CA ASP A 158 1.40 -15.16 17.58
C ASP A 158 0.49 -13.93 17.57
N MET A 159 -0.83 -14.13 17.41
CA MET A 159 -1.79 -13.02 17.53
C MET A 159 -1.67 -12.29 18.89
N GLN A 160 -1.14 -12.94 19.94
CA GLN A 160 -0.95 -12.33 21.25
C GLN A 160 0.19 -11.30 21.27
N THR A 161 1.15 -11.36 20.33
CA THR A 161 2.21 -10.34 20.20
C THR A 161 1.75 -9.11 19.42
N TYR A 162 0.54 -9.15 18.86
CA TYR A 162 -0.12 -8.03 18.21
C TYR A 162 -1.44 -7.71 18.92
N TYR A 163 -1.36 -6.93 19.99
CA TYR A 163 -2.52 -6.50 20.75
C TYR A 163 -3.00 -5.14 20.23
N PRO A 164 -4.09 -5.07 19.44
CA PRO A 164 -4.68 -3.78 19.06
C PRO A 164 -5.15 -3.09 20.35
N PRO A 165 -4.77 -1.84 20.60
CA PRO A 165 -5.23 -1.15 21.79
C PRO A 165 -6.76 -0.97 21.73
N LYS A 166 -7.44 -1.30 22.82
CA LYS A 166 -8.89 -1.18 22.96
C LYS A 166 -9.33 0.22 23.35
N THR A 167 -8.41 1.03 23.87
CA THR A 167 -8.63 2.43 24.23
C THR A 167 -7.45 3.31 23.84
N GLN A 168 -7.69 4.61 23.69
CA GLN A 168 -6.64 5.59 23.44
C GLN A 168 -5.58 5.65 24.55
N LYS A 169 -6.01 5.47 25.82
CA LYS A 169 -5.09 5.43 26.98
C LYS A 169 -4.15 4.23 26.91
N GLU A 170 -4.68 3.07 26.53
CA GLU A 170 -3.90 1.87 26.32
C GLU A 170 -2.94 2.02 25.13
N ALA A 171 -3.40 2.59 24.01
CA ALA A 171 -2.57 2.86 22.85
C ALA A 171 -1.37 3.76 23.19
N LEU A 172 -1.61 4.80 23.99
CA LEU A 172 -0.54 5.69 24.44
C LEU A 172 0.47 4.96 25.32
N LYS A 173 0.00 4.20 26.31
CA LYS A 173 0.87 3.40 27.18
C LYS A 173 1.75 2.45 26.38
N ILE A 174 1.17 1.68 25.45
CA ILE A 174 1.92 0.75 24.58
C ILE A 174 2.94 1.50 23.73
N ALA A 175 2.58 2.65 23.17
CA ALA A 175 3.50 3.45 22.37
C ALA A 175 4.66 4.03 23.19
N GLU A 176 4.41 4.51 24.41
CA GLU A 176 5.46 5.00 25.30
C GLU A 176 6.42 3.89 25.74
N GLU A 177 5.88 2.72 26.13
CA GLU A 177 6.67 1.54 26.49
C GLU A 177 7.58 1.09 25.32
N ARG A 178 7.03 1.03 24.11
CA ARG A 178 7.79 0.67 22.92
C ARG A 178 8.81 1.73 22.54
N ALA A 179 8.46 3.01 22.61
CA ALA A 179 9.41 4.10 22.37
C ALA A 179 10.58 4.09 23.36
N GLY A 180 10.33 3.68 24.61
CA GLY A 180 11.34 3.50 25.65
C GLY A 180 12.42 2.46 25.31
N ARG A 181 12.15 1.52 24.39
CA ARG A 181 13.13 0.55 23.88
C ARG A 181 14.18 1.18 22.97
N LYS A 182 13.90 2.38 22.43
CA LYS A 182 14.78 3.09 21.49
C LYS A 182 15.13 2.25 20.26
N ASP A 183 14.15 1.48 19.78
CA ASP A 183 14.26 0.69 18.55
C ASP A 183 14.62 1.62 17.36
N PRO A 184 15.29 1.11 16.31
CA PRO A 184 15.63 1.89 15.12
C PRO A 184 14.43 2.63 14.50
N GLN A 185 14.65 3.86 14.07
CA GLN A 185 13.69 4.58 13.23
C GLN A 185 13.77 4.05 11.80
N LEU A 186 12.71 3.39 11.35
CA LEU A 186 12.56 3.00 9.94
C LEU A 186 12.16 4.20 9.07
N TRP A 187 12.45 4.13 7.79
CA TRP A 187 12.18 5.18 6.82
C TRP A 187 11.40 4.62 5.64
N ASN A 188 10.46 5.41 5.13
CA ASN A 188 9.74 5.10 3.90
C ASN A 188 10.29 5.95 2.76
N VAL A 189 10.26 5.40 1.57
CA VAL A 189 10.56 6.06 0.31
C VAL A 189 9.25 6.26 -0.45
N ILE A 190 9.10 7.43 -1.04
CA ILE A 190 7.88 7.85 -1.72
C ILE A 190 8.22 8.57 -3.01
N GLN A 191 7.50 8.21 -4.06
CA GLN A 191 7.58 8.83 -5.38
C GLN A 191 6.54 9.95 -5.45
N ARG A 192 6.96 11.11 -5.92
CA ARG A 192 6.08 12.21 -6.29
C ARG A 192 6.08 12.35 -7.81
N ILE A 193 4.91 12.35 -8.43
CA ILE A 193 4.76 12.57 -9.88
C ILE A 193 3.92 13.83 -10.12
N VAL A 194 4.47 14.77 -10.87
CA VAL A 194 3.86 16.08 -11.15
C VAL A 194 3.86 16.35 -12.66
N PRO A 195 2.75 16.81 -13.25
CA PRO A 195 2.71 17.22 -14.65
C PRO A 195 3.46 18.54 -14.86
N VAL A 196 4.33 18.61 -15.86
CA VAL A 196 4.92 19.86 -16.35
C VAL A 196 3.83 20.63 -17.07
N ARG A 197 3.46 21.78 -16.51
CA ARG A 197 2.47 22.67 -17.10
C ARG A 197 3.18 23.89 -17.66
N HIS A 198 3.11 24.07 -18.97
CA HIS A 198 3.48 25.35 -19.57
C HIS A 198 2.45 26.39 -19.13
N ASP A 199 2.94 27.55 -18.68
CA ASP A 199 2.11 28.63 -18.16
C ASP A 199 1.05 29.00 -19.19
N ARG A 200 -0.21 28.66 -18.93
CA ARG A 200 -1.31 29.18 -19.73
C ARG A 200 -1.49 30.63 -19.28
N GLY A 201 -0.76 31.55 -19.90
CA GLY A 201 -1.14 32.95 -19.88
C GLY A 201 -2.58 33.05 -20.39
N GLY A 202 -3.52 33.42 -19.51
CA GLY A 202 -4.91 33.57 -19.91
C GLY A 202 -5.88 33.33 -18.76
N GLY A 203 -6.50 34.43 -18.31
CA GLY A 203 -7.45 34.45 -17.22
C GLY A 203 -8.74 33.67 -17.46
N LEU A 204 -9.60 33.75 -16.46
CA LEU A 204 -10.96 33.20 -16.42
C LEU A 204 -11.74 33.54 -17.70
N ALA A 205 -11.73 32.62 -18.67
CA ALA A 205 -12.76 32.57 -19.69
C ALA A 205 -13.91 31.74 -19.12
N ASN A 206 -14.99 32.44 -18.79
CA ASN A 206 -16.25 31.97 -18.21
C ASN A 206 -16.18 31.64 -16.70
N GLY A 207 -16.92 32.43 -15.90
CA GLY A 207 -17.04 32.35 -14.45
C GLY A 207 -17.67 31.07 -13.88
N LYS A 208 -17.28 29.89 -14.38
CA LYS A 208 -17.46 28.61 -13.70
C LYS A 208 -16.30 28.43 -12.72
N SER A 209 -16.59 28.17 -11.46
CA SER A 209 -15.58 27.76 -10.48
C SER A 209 -14.93 26.46 -10.97
N ARG A 210 -13.64 26.52 -11.31
CA ARG A 210 -12.84 25.31 -11.58
C ARG A 210 -12.85 24.46 -10.30
N ARG A 211 -13.18 23.17 -10.39
CA ARG A 211 -13.04 22.25 -9.25
C ARG A 211 -11.60 22.31 -8.76
N GLU A 212 -11.42 22.34 -7.45
CA GLU A 212 -10.09 22.31 -6.84
C GLU A 212 -9.32 21.06 -7.33
N PRO A 213 -8.04 21.21 -7.71
CA PRO A 213 -7.21 20.09 -8.15
C PRO A 213 -7.12 18.96 -7.12
N VAL A 214 -6.93 17.74 -7.61
CA VAL A 214 -6.85 16.52 -6.82
C VAL A 214 -5.39 16.10 -6.63
N THR A 215 -5.06 15.74 -5.40
CA THR A 215 -3.85 14.98 -5.05
C THR A 215 -4.21 13.51 -4.92
N LEU A 216 -3.49 12.62 -5.62
CA LEU A 216 -3.64 11.17 -5.44
C LEU A 216 -2.57 10.64 -4.48
N LEU A 217 -2.97 9.79 -3.53
CA LEU A 217 -2.06 9.02 -2.69
C LEU A 217 -2.26 7.53 -2.95
N LEU A 218 -1.24 6.86 -3.50
CA LEU A 218 -1.30 5.47 -3.95
C LEU A 218 -0.43 4.58 -3.07
N ALA A 219 -0.98 3.45 -2.64
CA ALA A 219 -0.26 2.41 -1.91
C ALA A 219 -0.47 1.04 -2.57
N HIS A 220 0.63 0.32 -2.78
CA HIS A 220 0.66 -0.91 -3.58
C HIS A 220 0.35 -2.18 -2.76
N ALA A 221 0.00 -3.27 -3.44
CA ALA A 221 -0.16 -4.58 -2.82
C ALA A 221 1.18 -5.17 -2.32
N THR A 222 1.11 -6.20 -1.46
CA THR A 222 2.29 -6.96 -1.02
C THR A 222 3.05 -7.54 -2.23
N GLY A 223 4.38 -7.47 -2.21
CA GLY A 223 5.24 -8.00 -3.29
C GLY A 223 5.63 -6.98 -4.36
N PHE A 224 5.13 -5.74 -4.28
CA PHE A 224 5.33 -4.69 -5.28
C PHE A 224 6.11 -3.48 -4.74
N HIS A 225 6.24 -2.44 -5.56
CA HIS A 225 6.92 -1.18 -5.28
C HIS A 225 6.14 -0.02 -5.92
N LYS A 226 6.42 1.22 -5.51
CA LYS A 226 5.70 2.44 -5.91
C LYS A 226 5.57 2.67 -7.43
N GLU A 227 6.58 2.32 -8.21
CA GLU A 227 6.60 2.52 -9.68
C GLU A 227 5.68 1.55 -10.43
N ILE A 228 5.10 0.55 -9.76
CA ILE A 228 4.16 -0.40 -10.38
C ILE A 228 2.92 0.30 -10.96
N TYR A 229 2.58 1.49 -10.43
CA TYR A 229 1.44 2.28 -10.85
C TYR A 229 1.72 3.17 -12.06
N GLU A 230 2.97 3.35 -12.51
CA GLU A 230 3.30 4.27 -13.62
C GLU A 230 2.54 3.96 -14.93
N PRO A 231 2.42 2.70 -15.37
CA PRO A 231 1.62 2.39 -16.56
C PRO A 231 0.15 2.76 -16.40
N PHE A 232 -0.46 2.44 -15.25
CA PHE A 232 -1.83 2.86 -14.91
C PHE A 232 -1.98 4.39 -14.92
N LEU A 233 -1.03 5.11 -14.31
CA LEU A 233 -1.04 6.57 -14.24
C LEU A 233 -0.89 7.22 -15.61
N LYS A 234 -0.10 6.62 -16.50
CA LYS A 234 -0.01 7.04 -17.91
C LYS A 234 -1.36 6.93 -18.60
N TYR A 235 -2.07 5.82 -18.43
CA TYR A 235 -3.43 5.67 -18.98
C TYR A 235 -4.40 6.67 -18.36
N LEU A 236 -4.39 6.87 -17.03
CA LEU A 236 -5.26 7.82 -16.34
C LEU A 236 -5.01 9.25 -16.84
N GLY A 237 -3.75 9.67 -16.92
CA GLY A 237 -3.37 10.98 -17.44
C GLY A 237 -3.74 11.15 -18.92
N GLN A 238 -3.65 10.08 -19.72
CA GLN A 238 -4.07 10.09 -21.12
C GLN A 238 -5.60 10.25 -21.25
N LEU A 239 -6.40 9.55 -20.43
CA LEU A 239 -7.86 9.71 -20.38
C LEU A 239 -8.26 11.13 -20.00
N ILE A 240 -7.59 11.73 -18.99
CA ILE A 240 -7.84 13.12 -18.57
C ILE A 240 -7.42 14.14 -19.65
N SER A 241 -6.38 13.83 -20.43
CA SER A 241 -5.85 14.72 -21.47
C SER A 241 -6.66 14.67 -22.77
N ASP A 242 -7.40 13.59 -23.02
CA ASP A 242 -8.12 13.38 -24.26
C ASP A 242 -9.48 14.10 -24.25
N LYS A 243 -9.69 15.00 -25.21
CA LYS A 243 -10.91 15.79 -25.32
C LYS A 243 -12.13 14.96 -25.74
N SER A 244 -11.94 13.74 -26.27
CA SER A 244 -13.08 12.85 -26.55
C SER A 244 -13.77 12.37 -25.27
N PHE A 245 -13.06 12.38 -24.14
CA PHE A 245 -13.64 12.23 -22.82
C PHE A 245 -13.84 13.64 -22.28
N ASP A 246 -14.99 14.27 -22.60
CA ASP A 246 -15.30 15.61 -22.12
C ASP A 246 -15.54 15.59 -20.60
N VAL A 247 -14.45 15.53 -19.85
CA VAL A 247 -14.42 15.76 -18.40
C VAL A 247 -14.56 17.24 -18.08
N ASN A 248 -14.78 18.14 -19.06
CA ASN A 248 -15.04 19.58 -18.94
C ASN A 248 -14.11 20.35 -17.97
N GLY A 249 -12.87 19.87 -17.78
CA GLY A 249 -11.93 20.43 -16.80
C GLY A 249 -12.33 20.19 -15.33
N GLU A 250 -13.24 19.26 -15.06
CA GLU A 250 -13.70 18.85 -13.72
C GLU A 250 -12.66 18.02 -12.97
N VAL A 251 -11.79 17.33 -13.71
CA VAL A 251 -10.68 16.57 -13.15
C VAL A 251 -9.37 17.23 -13.53
N GLU A 252 -8.60 17.55 -12.51
CA GLU A 252 -7.25 18.02 -12.63
C GLU A 252 -6.41 17.35 -11.55
N ILE A 253 -5.44 16.53 -11.97
CA ILE A 253 -4.47 15.96 -11.03
C ILE A 253 -3.34 16.97 -10.88
N GLU A 254 -3.16 17.46 -9.66
CA GLU A 254 -2.09 18.39 -9.29
C GLU A 254 -0.77 17.64 -9.04
N GLU A 255 -0.84 16.59 -8.25
CA GLU A 255 0.29 15.74 -7.94
C GLU A 255 -0.17 14.34 -7.52
N ILE A 256 0.71 13.38 -7.69
CA ILE A 256 0.51 11.98 -7.32
C ILE A 256 1.65 11.60 -6.37
N TRP A 257 1.32 10.95 -5.27
CA TRP A 257 2.27 10.37 -4.34
C TRP A 257 2.09 8.86 -4.33
N SER A 258 3.13 8.09 -4.60
CA SER A 258 3.10 6.63 -4.50
C SER A 258 4.17 6.14 -3.52
N ILE A 259 3.75 5.38 -2.52
CA ILE A 259 4.59 5.00 -1.37
C ILE A 259 5.10 3.56 -1.49
N ASP A 260 6.40 3.37 -1.23
CA ASP A 260 6.95 2.06 -0.86
C ASP A 260 6.67 1.83 0.64
N THR A 261 6.07 0.69 0.97
CA THR A 261 6.02 0.21 2.37
C THR A 261 7.43 0.07 2.94
N MET A 262 7.60 0.04 4.26
CA MET A 262 8.93 -0.07 4.89
C MET A 262 9.77 -1.27 4.41
N ILE A 263 9.12 -2.32 3.91
CA ILE A 263 9.73 -3.59 3.47
C ILE A 263 9.80 -3.75 1.95
N SER A 264 9.37 -2.77 1.16
CA SER A 264 9.32 -2.87 -0.30
C SER A 264 10.20 -1.83 -1.00
N GLY A 265 10.51 -2.08 -2.27
CA GLY A 265 11.24 -1.15 -3.14
C GLY A 265 12.50 -0.60 -2.49
N GLU A 266 12.68 0.72 -2.59
CA GLU A 266 13.84 1.41 -2.02
C GLU A 266 13.75 1.56 -0.50
N SER A 267 12.54 1.56 0.08
CA SER A 267 12.36 1.58 1.55
C SER A 267 13.00 0.37 2.21
N ALA A 268 12.83 -0.82 1.62
CA ALA A 268 13.40 -2.05 2.15
C ALA A 268 14.93 -1.98 2.25
N ILE A 269 15.55 -1.55 1.15
CA ILE A 269 16.99 -1.44 1.02
C ILE A 269 17.52 -0.35 1.94
N LEU A 270 16.84 0.79 1.97
CA LEU A 270 17.16 1.89 2.89
C LEU A 270 17.21 1.38 4.33
N ASN A 271 16.17 0.68 4.77
CA ASN A 271 16.10 0.18 6.15
C ASN A 271 17.09 -0.95 6.44
N GLY A 272 17.40 -1.80 5.47
CA GLY A 272 18.44 -2.83 5.56
C GLY A 272 18.38 -3.63 6.85
N ASP A 273 19.49 -3.65 7.59
CA ASP A 273 19.66 -4.39 8.85
C ASP A 273 18.84 -3.82 10.04
N SER A 274 18.04 -2.77 9.84
CA SER A 274 17.09 -2.27 10.85
C SER A 274 15.73 -2.96 10.77
N LEU A 275 15.44 -3.68 9.68
CA LEU A 275 14.19 -4.40 9.49
C LEU A 275 14.13 -5.63 10.40
N GLY A 276 13.01 -5.80 11.10
CA GLY A 276 12.72 -7.03 11.82
C GLY A 276 11.94 -8.04 10.97
N GLU A 277 11.65 -9.21 11.53
CA GLU A 277 11.01 -10.34 10.82
C GLU A 277 9.49 -10.23 10.73
N ALA A 278 8.84 -9.41 11.57
CA ALA A 278 7.39 -9.28 11.62
C ALA A 278 6.89 -8.06 10.83
N VAL A 279 5.79 -8.24 10.10
CA VAL A 279 5.15 -7.16 9.33
C VAL A 279 3.74 -6.95 9.83
N SER A 280 3.49 -5.83 10.53
CA SER A 280 2.13 -5.42 10.87
C SER A 280 1.48 -4.64 9.72
N TRP A 281 0.23 -4.96 9.39
CA TRP A 281 -0.52 -4.23 8.37
C TRP A 281 -1.03 -2.87 8.88
N ALA A 282 -1.28 -2.72 10.19
CA ALA A 282 -1.67 -1.42 10.75
C ALA A 282 -0.52 -0.41 10.73
N ASP A 283 0.71 -0.90 10.75
CA ASP A 283 1.90 -0.07 10.62
C ASP A 283 1.96 0.64 9.25
N ALA A 284 1.50 0.01 8.16
CA ALA A 284 1.32 0.71 6.89
C ALA A 284 0.21 1.76 6.93
N ALA A 285 -0.89 1.53 7.67
CA ALA A 285 -1.90 2.56 7.88
C ALA A 285 -1.31 3.78 8.60
N ARG A 286 -0.49 3.53 9.64
CA ARG A 286 0.21 4.58 10.39
C ARG A 286 1.23 5.31 9.53
N ASP A 287 1.90 4.62 8.61
CA ASP A 287 2.83 5.24 7.65
C ASP A 287 2.11 6.21 6.69
N LEU A 288 0.92 5.85 6.22
CA LEU A 288 0.07 6.75 5.41
C LEU A 288 -0.36 7.98 6.20
N VAL A 289 -0.78 7.80 7.46
CA VAL A 289 -1.13 8.91 8.36
C VAL A 289 0.10 9.78 8.63
N GLN A 290 1.24 9.18 8.91
CA GLN A 290 2.49 9.89 9.17
C GLN A 290 2.86 10.80 8.00
N PHE A 291 2.84 10.26 6.78
CA PHE A 291 3.10 11.05 5.58
C PHE A 291 2.13 12.22 5.43
N THR A 292 0.82 11.92 5.42
CA THR A 292 -0.22 12.90 5.08
C THR A 292 -0.39 13.99 6.14
N THR A 293 -0.15 13.68 7.41
CA THR A 293 -0.31 14.65 8.51
C THR A 293 0.98 15.42 8.80
N ASN A 294 2.16 14.79 8.67
CA ASN A 294 3.42 15.38 9.12
C ASN A 294 4.43 15.73 7.99
N TYR A 295 4.36 15.12 6.81
CA TYR A 295 5.44 15.22 5.80
C TYR A 295 5.02 15.60 4.40
N ILE A 296 3.72 15.57 4.06
CA ILE A 296 3.29 16.06 2.74
C ILE A 296 3.61 17.57 2.63
N PRO A 297 4.41 18.01 1.65
CA PRO A 297 4.78 19.42 1.52
C PRO A 297 3.55 20.34 1.41
N PRO A 298 3.61 21.63 1.77
CA PRO A 298 2.55 22.58 1.45
C PRO A 298 2.46 22.80 -0.08
N LEU A 299 1.29 23.20 -0.59
CA LEU A 299 1.19 23.64 -1.99
C LEU A 299 1.94 24.97 -2.12
N SER A 300 2.65 25.18 -3.23
CA SER A 300 3.26 26.49 -3.51
C SER A 300 2.19 27.59 -3.41
N PRO A 301 2.50 28.77 -2.84
CA PRO A 301 1.53 29.81 -2.48
C PRO A 301 0.69 30.44 -3.62
N SER A 302 0.68 29.88 -4.83
CA SER A 302 -0.13 30.37 -5.95
C SER A 302 -1.63 30.03 -5.87
N SER A 303 -2.09 29.23 -4.90
CA SER A 303 -3.51 28.91 -4.71
C SER A 303 -4.22 29.69 -3.59
N ALA A 304 -3.47 30.50 -2.83
CA ALA A 304 -4.06 31.47 -1.89
C ALA A 304 -4.37 32.79 -2.62
N SER A 305 -5.59 33.29 -2.45
CA SER A 305 -6.15 34.41 -3.21
C SER A 305 -5.37 35.73 -3.12
N SER A 306 -4.93 36.21 -4.29
CA SER A 306 -4.89 37.61 -4.79
C SER A 306 -4.07 38.71 -4.09
N ARG A 307 -3.43 39.52 -4.95
CA ARG A 307 -2.96 40.92 -4.80
C ARG A 307 -1.54 41.13 -4.26
N SER A 308 -0.56 41.03 -5.15
CA SER A 308 0.52 42.02 -5.23
C SER A 308 1.11 42.04 -6.63
N ASN A 309 1.36 43.24 -7.15
CA ASN A 309 2.08 43.46 -8.40
C ASN A 309 3.55 43.07 -8.19
N ALA A 310 3.90 41.82 -8.49
CA ALA A 310 5.29 41.39 -8.56
C ALA A 310 5.68 41.20 -10.03
N THR A 311 6.77 41.88 -10.41
CA THR A 311 7.35 41.94 -11.75
C THR A 311 7.87 40.58 -12.23
N CYS A 312 8.02 40.43 -13.55
CA CYS A 312 8.29 39.23 -14.35
C CYS A 312 9.54 38.36 -14.02
N ASN A 313 10.15 38.46 -12.85
CA ASN A 313 11.27 37.61 -12.42
C ASN A 313 10.85 36.44 -11.50
N GLU A 314 9.57 36.28 -11.14
CA GLU A 314 9.08 35.18 -10.29
C GLU A 314 8.60 33.92 -11.04
N ALA A 315 8.67 33.90 -12.38
CA ALA A 315 8.20 32.77 -13.18
C ALA A 315 8.99 31.46 -12.99
N SER A 316 10.12 31.50 -12.27
CA SER A 316 10.93 30.32 -11.92
C SER A 316 10.50 29.62 -10.61
N ALA A 317 9.50 30.16 -9.88
CA ALA A 317 9.10 29.66 -8.55
C ALA A 317 8.05 28.52 -8.55
N ARG A 318 7.68 27.97 -9.72
CA ARG A 318 6.47 27.11 -9.86
C ARG A 318 6.64 25.60 -9.64
N LEU A 319 7.84 25.11 -9.35
CA LEU A 319 8.03 23.79 -8.74
C LEU A 319 9.22 23.87 -7.78
N MET A 320 8.97 24.27 -6.52
CA MET A 320 9.94 23.92 -5.48
C MET A 320 9.88 22.41 -5.30
N TRP A 321 10.85 21.71 -5.89
CA TRP A 321 11.04 20.29 -5.64
C TRP A 321 11.33 20.12 -4.16
N PRO A 322 10.55 19.31 -3.42
CA PRO A 322 10.84 19.09 -2.02
C PRO A 322 12.21 18.42 -1.88
N PRO A 323 12.89 18.60 -0.73
CA PRO A 323 14.18 17.95 -0.50
C PRO A 323 14.06 16.43 -0.57
N THR A 324 15.18 15.74 -0.84
CA THR A 324 15.24 14.26 -0.82
C THR A 324 14.74 13.70 0.51
N VAL A 325 15.12 14.30 1.63
CA VAL A 325 14.57 13.98 2.96
C VAL A 325 13.48 15.01 3.26
N LEU A 326 12.22 14.57 3.28
CA LEU A 326 11.09 15.48 3.50
C LEU A 326 11.18 16.11 4.89
N ALA A 327 11.10 17.44 4.92
CA ALA A 327 11.02 18.16 6.18
C ALA A 327 9.67 17.88 6.86
N ARG A 328 9.69 17.77 8.19
CA ARG A 328 8.44 17.78 8.95
C ARG A 328 7.78 19.13 8.73
N THR A 329 6.53 19.08 8.29
CA THR A 329 5.77 20.26 7.85
C THR A 329 4.86 20.82 8.93
N TYR A 330 4.85 20.21 10.12
CA TYR A 330 4.12 20.66 11.30
C TYR A 330 5.06 20.70 12.52
N HIS A 331 5.18 21.86 13.16
CA HIS A 331 5.89 22.05 14.42
C HIS A 331 4.86 22.25 15.55
N PRO A 332 4.89 21.48 16.65
CA PRO A 332 3.98 21.67 17.80
C PRO A 332 4.19 22.98 18.60
N ALA A 333 4.94 23.94 18.08
CA ALA A 333 5.40 25.12 18.83
C ALA A 333 4.41 26.30 18.77
N GLU A 334 3.13 26.07 19.09
CA GLU A 334 2.15 27.14 19.42
C GLU A 334 1.19 26.70 20.54
N SER A 335 1.66 25.91 21.51
CA SER A 335 1.01 25.82 22.82
C SER A 335 2.08 25.84 23.90
N GLN A 336 2.06 26.89 24.72
CA GLN A 336 3.00 27.11 25.81
C GLN A 336 3.05 25.93 26.81
N MET A 337 4.27 25.66 27.28
CA MET A 337 4.66 24.99 28.53
C MET A 337 4.13 23.58 28.85
N GLY A 338 5.08 22.63 28.92
CA GLY A 338 5.06 21.55 29.92
C GLY A 338 4.81 20.14 29.39
N ASP A 339 5.85 19.31 29.46
CA ASP A 339 5.88 17.84 29.41
C ASP A 339 5.48 17.10 28.12
N ALA A 340 6.08 15.92 27.97
CA ALA A 340 6.10 15.03 26.80
C ALA A 340 4.86 15.13 25.90
N THR A 341 5.05 15.64 24.67
CA THR A 341 3.94 16.05 23.79
C THR A 341 3.30 14.85 23.10
N VAL A 342 2.30 14.30 23.79
CA VAL A 342 1.32 13.34 23.29
C VAL A 342 0.46 13.98 22.19
N ILE A 343 0.36 13.33 21.02
CA ILE A 343 -0.69 13.63 20.03
C ILE A 343 -1.98 12.91 20.46
N SER A 344 -2.82 13.56 21.27
CA SER A 344 -4.13 13.04 21.70
C SER A 344 -5.31 13.70 20.96
N PRO A 345 -6.32 12.95 20.48
CA PRO A 345 -7.68 13.48 20.29
C PRO A 345 -8.37 13.70 21.64
N SER A 346 -9.06 14.83 21.77
CA SER A 346 -9.84 15.21 22.96
C SER A 346 -11.19 14.47 23.00
N LEU A 347 -11.51 13.86 24.14
CA LEU A 347 -12.84 13.33 24.47
C LEU A 347 -13.86 14.46 24.66
N GLY A 348 -15.07 14.26 24.13
CA GLY A 348 -16.24 15.06 24.46
C GLY A 348 -16.99 14.49 25.66
N SER A 349 -17.52 15.37 26.49
CA SER A 349 -18.65 15.11 27.37
C SER A 349 -19.65 16.27 27.28
N SER A 350 -20.83 15.98 26.71
CA SER A 350 -22.11 16.70 26.81
C SER A 350 -22.29 18.10 26.16
N PRO A 351 -23.56 18.48 25.88
CA PRO A 351 -23.94 19.17 24.65
C PRO A 351 -24.11 20.69 24.80
N ALA A 352 -24.11 21.35 23.65
CA ALA A 352 -24.54 22.74 23.43
C ALA A 352 -23.69 23.81 24.12
N THR A 353 -22.73 24.35 23.38
CA THR A 353 -22.62 25.79 23.10
C THR A 353 -21.52 26.03 22.06
N SER A 354 -21.78 26.99 21.18
CA SER A 354 -20.97 27.35 20.03
C SER A 354 -19.51 27.68 20.37
N ALA A 355 -18.60 26.76 20.09
CA ALA A 355 -17.18 27.05 19.86
C ALA A 355 -16.57 25.89 19.06
N HIS A 356 -16.75 25.92 17.74
CA HIS A 356 -15.91 25.16 16.81
C HIS A 356 -14.46 25.64 16.96
N ALA A 357 -13.71 25.05 17.88
CA ALA A 357 -12.26 25.04 17.82
C ALA A 357 -11.86 24.07 16.71
N SER A 358 -11.96 24.57 15.47
CA SER A 358 -11.40 23.99 14.26
C SER A 358 -9.97 23.53 14.53
N ARG A 359 -9.72 22.22 14.59
CA ARG A 359 -8.42 21.70 14.16
C ARG A 359 -8.41 21.95 12.66
N PRO A 360 -7.67 22.95 12.15
CA PRO A 360 -7.73 23.26 10.74
C PRO A 360 -7.16 22.05 10.02
N ASN A 361 -7.90 21.56 9.04
CA ASN A 361 -7.29 20.86 7.92
C ASN A 361 -6.39 21.90 7.21
N ALA A 362 -5.18 22.11 7.76
CA ALA A 362 -4.34 23.28 7.53
C ALA A 362 -3.76 23.33 6.10
N ARG A 363 -4.17 22.41 5.21
CA ARG A 363 -3.69 22.33 3.83
C ARG A 363 -4.74 22.50 2.75
N ARG A 364 -6.05 22.47 3.04
CA ARG A 364 -7.14 22.56 2.03
C ARG A 364 -6.84 21.76 0.74
N ARG A 365 -6.27 20.55 0.88
CA ARG A 365 -5.96 19.67 -0.27
C ARG A 365 -7.07 18.66 -0.45
N ARG A 366 -7.48 18.43 -1.69
CA ARG A 366 -8.37 17.33 -2.06
C ARG A 366 -7.53 16.07 -2.26
N ILE A 367 -7.37 15.27 -1.21
CA ILE A 367 -6.60 14.01 -1.27
C ILE A 367 -7.55 12.85 -1.50
N ILE A 368 -7.34 12.10 -2.59
CA ILE A 368 -7.99 10.82 -2.84
C ILE A 368 -6.97 9.71 -2.62
N GLY A 369 -7.27 8.81 -1.68
CA GLY A 369 -6.44 7.63 -1.40
C GLY A 369 -6.80 6.45 -2.29
N LEU A 370 -5.82 5.73 -2.81
CA LEU A 370 -5.99 4.47 -3.54
C LEU A 370 -5.11 3.40 -2.90
N GLY A 371 -5.72 2.32 -2.41
CA GLY A 371 -5.01 1.19 -1.82
C GLY A 371 -5.39 -0.13 -2.49
N HIS A 372 -4.40 -0.91 -2.91
CA HIS A 372 -4.60 -2.23 -3.53
C HIS A 372 -4.29 -3.37 -2.53
N SER A 373 -5.18 -4.36 -2.43
CA SER A 373 -4.96 -5.57 -1.63
C SER A 373 -4.64 -5.23 -0.16
N TYR A 374 -3.45 -5.61 0.32
CA TYR A 374 -2.79 -5.17 1.55
C TYR A 374 -3.00 -3.69 1.86
N ALA A 375 -2.65 -2.82 0.90
CA ALA A 375 -2.75 -1.38 1.08
C ALA A 375 -4.19 -0.89 1.10
N GLY A 376 -5.14 -1.64 0.54
CA GLY A 376 -6.57 -1.35 0.67
C GLY A 376 -7.04 -1.47 2.13
N ALA A 377 -6.59 -2.50 2.84
CA ALA A 377 -6.84 -2.64 4.28
C ALA A 377 -6.18 -1.50 5.09
N ALA A 378 -4.93 -1.17 4.76
CA ALA A 378 -4.20 -0.09 5.41
C ALA A 378 -4.86 1.29 5.18
N MET A 379 -5.33 1.56 3.96
CA MET A 379 -6.04 2.79 3.59
C MET A 379 -7.36 2.91 4.34
N ALA A 380 -8.12 1.81 4.45
CA ALA A 380 -9.36 1.76 5.23
C ALA A 380 -9.11 2.11 6.71
N LEU A 381 -8.11 1.47 7.34
CA LEU A 381 -7.70 1.79 8.71
C LEU A 381 -7.32 3.27 8.87
N ALA A 382 -6.48 3.80 7.97
CA ALA A 382 -6.03 5.19 8.01
C ALA A 382 -7.21 6.18 7.90
N SER A 383 -8.10 5.98 6.92
CA SER A 383 -9.28 6.84 6.73
C SER A 383 -10.25 6.81 7.90
N ASN A 384 -10.30 5.71 8.64
CA ASN A 384 -11.21 5.59 9.77
C ASN A 384 -10.62 6.18 11.05
N ALA A 385 -9.32 5.96 11.27
CA ALA A 385 -8.61 6.53 12.42
C ALA A 385 -8.44 8.05 12.31
N TYR A 386 -8.25 8.56 11.08
CA TYR A 386 -8.01 9.97 10.78
C TYR A 386 -8.88 10.43 9.59
N PRO A 387 -10.19 10.63 9.81
CA PRO A 387 -11.15 10.87 8.73
C PRO A 387 -10.96 12.20 7.99
N ASP A 388 -10.24 13.15 8.57
CA ASP A 388 -9.92 14.45 7.94
C ASP A 388 -8.89 14.36 6.80
N ILE A 389 -8.12 13.26 6.70
CA ILE A 389 -7.00 13.14 5.76
C ILE A 389 -7.48 13.03 4.31
N PHE A 390 -8.51 12.21 4.10
CA PHE A 390 -8.97 11.86 2.76
C PHE A 390 -10.31 12.53 2.48
N GLU A 391 -10.45 13.03 1.26
CA GLU A 391 -11.77 13.35 0.73
C GLU A 391 -12.55 12.07 0.45
N ARG A 392 -11.88 11.08 -0.16
CA ARG A 392 -12.42 9.80 -0.58
C ARG A 392 -11.33 8.74 -0.59
N VAL A 393 -11.73 7.47 -0.51
CA VAL A 393 -10.81 6.34 -0.66
C VAL A 393 -11.34 5.34 -1.69
N ILE A 394 -10.42 4.82 -2.50
CA ILE A 394 -10.63 3.79 -3.52
C ILE A 394 -9.87 2.54 -3.07
N LEU A 395 -10.60 1.48 -2.78
CA LEU A 395 -10.06 0.22 -2.30
C LEU A 395 -10.12 -0.79 -3.45
N VAL A 396 -8.95 -1.10 -4.02
CA VAL A 396 -8.80 -2.03 -5.15
C VAL A 396 -8.55 -3.43 -4.59
N ASP A 397 -9.50 -4.32 -4.81
CA ASP A 397 -9.55 -5.71 -4.33
C ASP A 397 -8.96 -5.89 -2.91
N PRO A 398 -9.45 -5.13 -1.91
CA PRO A 398 -8.83 -5.11 -0.59
C PRO A 398 -8.99 -6.48 0.09
N ILE A 399 -7.94 -6.93 0.77
CA ILE A 399 -8.05 -8.09 1.67
C ILE A 399 -8.70 -7.60 2.96
N LEU A 400 -9.91 -8.05 3.25
CA LEU A 400 -10.66 -7.71 4.47
C LEU A 400 -11.28 -8.99 5.04
N ILE A 401 -10.66 -9.55 6.07
CA ILE A 401 -11.12 -10.80 6.71
C ILE A 401 -12.21 -10.48 7.73
N SER A 402 -13.40 -11.09 7.60
CA SER A 402 -14.45 -10.95 8.62
C SER A 402 -14.11 -11.70 9.91
N PRO A 403 -14.63 -11.28 11.08
CA PRO A 403 -14.45 -12.01 12.34
C PRO A 403 -14.92 -13.47 12.28
N ASP A 404 -16.02 -13.75 11.57
CA ASP A 404 -16.54 -15.12 11.40
C ASP A 404 -15.60 -15.99 10.56
N PHE A 405 -14.97 -15.40 9.54
CA PHE A 405 -13.97 -16.14 8.75
C PHE A 405 -12.70 -16.40 9.57
N LEU A 406 -12.27 -15.41 10.35
CA LEU A 406 -11.12 -15.55 11.25
C LEU A 406 -11.38 -16.59 12.34
N SER A 407 -12.57 -16.61 12.93
CA SER A 407 -12.94 -17.57 13.98
C SER A 407 -12.90 -19.01 13.46
N VAL A 408 -13.42 -19.23 12.26
CA VAL A 408 -13.36 -20.51 11.57
C VAL A 408 -11.90 -20.94 11.33
N GLN A 409 -11.03 -20.03 10.87
CA GLN A 409 -9.60 -20.32 10.69
C GLN A 409 -8.91 -20.70 12.01
N VAL A 410 -9.13 -19.94 13.08
CA VAL A 410 -8.53 -20.18 14.40
C VAL A 410 -9.02 -21.51 15.00
N HIS A 411 -10.31 -21.81 14.89
CA HIS A 411 -10.89 -23.05 15.41
C HIS A 411 -10.31 -24.29 14.72
N PHE A 412 -10.19 -24.28 13.38
CA PHE A 412 -9.59 -25.40 12.63
C PHE A 412 -8.13 -25.65 13.00
N GLU A 413 -7.37 -24.61 13.33
CA GLU A 413 -5.97 -24.75 13.77
C GLU A 413 -5.85 -25.39 15.16
N ASN A 414 -6.78 -25.06 16.06
CA ASN A 414 -6.76 -25.53 17.45
C ASN A 414 -7.25 -26.97 17.58
N GLU A 415 -8.21 -27.40 16.74
CA GLU A 415 -8.77 -28.76 16.83
C GLU A 415 -7.92 -29.85 16.15
N GLY A 416 -6.84 -29.51 15.43
CA GLY A 416 -5.94 -30.51 14.83
C GLY A 416 -6.58 -31.47 13.82
N ARG A 417 -7.82 -31.24 13.37
CA ARG A 417 -8.55 -32.12 12.45
C ARG A 417 -8.07 -31.94 11.01
N LYS A 418 -6.97 -32.63 10.68
CA LYS A 418 -6.36 -32.67 9.35
C LYS A 418 -7.34 -33.12 8.24
N GLU A 419 -8.33 -33.93 8.57
CA GLU A 419 -9.21 -34.60 7.61
C GLU A 419 -10.29 -33.66 7.01
N VAL A 420 -10.89 -32.77 7.81
CA VAL A 420 -11.91 -31.80 7.32
C VAL A 420 -11.24 -30.65 6.57
N ALA A 421 -10.06 -30.21 7.00
CA ALA A 421 -9.25 -29.22 6.29
C ALA A 421 -8.78 -29.73 4.91
N GLN A 422 -8.43 -31.03 4.79
CA GLN A 422 -8.11 -31.65 3.50
C GLN A 422 -9.33 -31.81 2.60
N GLN A 423 -10.50 -32.18 3.13
CA GLN A 423 -11.72 -32.32 2.33
C GLN A 423 -12.21 -30.97 1.76
N ARG A 424 -12.18 -29.88 2.55
CA ARG A 424 -12.53 -28.54 2.00
C ARG A 424 -11.45 -27.92 1.11
N ALA A 425 -10.17 -28.21 1.35
CA ALA A 425 -9.09 -27.81 0.46
C ALA A 425 -9.11 -28.53 -0.90
N ALA A 426 -9.66 -29.75 -0.95
CA ALA A 426 -9.88 -30.50 -2.18
C ALA A 426 -11.01 -29.91 -3.03
N ASP A 427 -12.04 -29.33 -2.41
CA ASP A 427 -13.17 -28.79 -3.14
C ASP A 427 -12.94 -27.35 -3.65
N LYS A 428 -12.27 -26.46 -2.88
CA LYS A 428 -11.85 -25.10 -3.33
C LYS A 428 -10.65 -24.57 -2.49
N PRO A 429 -9.51 -24.18 -3.08
CA PRO A 429 -8.40 -23.65 -2.30
C PRO A 429 -8.71 -22.22 -1.82
N ASN A 430 -8.82 -22.00 -0.51
CA ASN A 430 -8.76 -20.66 0.06
C ASN A 430 -7.32 -20.14 -0.04
N PRO A 431 -7.01 -19.07 -0.80
CA PRO A 431 -5.64 -18.59 -0.97
C PRO A 431 -5.03 -18.04 0.33
N ILE A 432 -5.87 -17.67 1.32
CA ILE A 432 -5.44 -17.23 2.64
C ILE A 432 -5.14 -18.44 3.55
N GLY A 433 -5.74 -19.62 3.33
CA GLY A 433 -5.47 -20.83 4.14
C GLY A 433 -5.60 -20.64 5.65
N LEU A 434 -5.00 -21.52 6.46
CA LEU A 434 -4.87 -21.34 7.92
C LEU A 434 -3.57 -20.55 8.20
N ARG A 435 -3.49 -19.78 9.29
CA ARG A 435 -2.31 -18.98 9.65
C ARG A 435 -1.00 -19.78 9.65
N LYS A 436 -0.99 -20.99 10.21
CA LYS A 436 0.18 -21.92 10.22
C LYS A 436 0.51 -22.55 8.85
N SER A 437 -0.35 -22.35 7.85
CA SER A 437 -0.25 -22.97 6.52
C SER A 437 -0.55 -22.01 5.36
N GLN A 438 -0.40 -20.70 5.59
CA GLN A 438 -0.67 -19.61 4.64
C GLN A 438 -0.02 -19.89 3.27
N PRO A 439 -0.81 -20.29 2.24
CA PRO A 439 -0.25 -20.75 0.97
C PRO A 439 0.54 -19.66 0.23
N LEU A 440 0.08 -18.41 0.30
CA LEU A 440 0.78 -17.26 -0.29
C LEU A 440 2.11 -17.00 0.42
N ALA A 441 2.15 -17.10 1.75
CA ALA A 441 3.38 -16.92 2.50
C ALA A 441 4.41 -18.03 2.20
N LEU A 442 3.97 -19.28 2.11
CA LEU A 442 4.82 -20.39 1.67
C LEU A 442 5.30 -20.22 0.22
N SER A 443 4.45 -19.72 -0.66
CA SER A 443 4.82 -19.44 -2.06
C SER A 443 5.87 -18.35 -2.14
N ALA A 444 5.69 -17.26 -1.38
CA ALA A 444 6.65 -16.16 -1.26
C ALA A 444 8.00 -16.66 -0.71
N SER A 445 8.01 -17.36 0.42
CA SER A 445 9.25 -17.81 1.06
C SER A 445 10.06 -18.79 0.20
N THR A 446 9.42 -19.53 -0.70
CA THR A 446 10.07 -20.55 -1.54
C THR A 446 10.38 -20.09 -2.96
N ARG A 447 10.07 -18.84 -3.33
CA ARG A 447 10.34 -18.34 -4.69
C ARG A 447 11.83 -18.07 -4.92
N LYS A 448 12.24 -18.14 -6.20
CA LYS A 448 13.58 -17.70 -6.62
C LYS A 448 13.67 -16.19 -6.42
N ASP A 449 14.75 -15.77 -5.78
CA ASP A 449 15.03 -14.42 -5.33
C ASP A 449 16.43 -13.93 -5.70
N THR A 450 17.28 -14.78 -6.29
CA THR A 450 18.64 -14.42 -6.70
C THR A 450 18.91 -14.93 -8.10
N TRP A 451 19.57 -14.11 -8.92
CA TRP A 451 19.95 -14.44 -10.30
C TRP A 451 21.39 -14.00 -10.56
N ARG A 452 22.04 -14.69 -11.52
CA ARG A 452 23.44 -14.41 -11.89
C ARG A 452 23.67 -12.97 -12.37
N ASP A 453 22.66 -12.37 -12.99
CA ASP A 453 22.64 -11.01 -13.52
C ASP A 453 21.18 -10.60 -13.83
N ARG A 454 20.99 -9.34 -14.24
CA ARG A 454 19.68 -8.78 -14.60
C ARG A 454 19.04 -9.46 -15.82
N ARG A 455 19.83 -9.89 -16.82
CA ARG A 455 19.31 -10.55 -18.03
C ARG A 455 18.69 -11.91 -17.68
N ALA A 456 19.32 -12.65 -16.77
CA ALA A 456 18.81 -13.92 -16.27
C ALA A 456 17.56 -13.74 -15.41
N ALA A 457 17.46 -12.66 -14.63
CA ALA A 457 16.23 -12.29 -13.94
C ALA A 457 15.10 -12.03 -14.95
N GLU A 458 15.34 -11.17 -15.94
CA GLU A 458 14.37 -10.87 -17.01
C GLU A 458 13.91 -12.13 -17.76
N ALA A 459 14.83 -13.01 -18.14
CA ALA A 459 14.50 -14.29 -18.77
C ALA A 459 13.65 -15.18 -17.86
N TYR A 460 13.97 -15.22 -16.56
CA TYR A 460 13.16 -15.93 -15.57
C TYR A 460 11.73 -15.39 -15.54
N PHE A 461 11.53 -14.08 -15.37
CA PHE A 461 10.20 -13.48 -15.29
C PHE A 461 9.38 -13.76 -16.57
N ASN A 462 9.96 -13.50 -17.74
CA ASN A 462 9.32 -13.74 -19.04
C ASN A 462 8.98 -15.23 -19.29
N SER A 463 9.70 -16.17 -18.68
CA SER A 463 9.43 -17.60 -18.82
C SER A 463 8.18 -18.07 -18.08
N ARG A 464 7.75 -17.38 -17.00
CA ARG A 464 6.66 -17.85 -16.12
C ARG A 464 5.31 -17.42 -16.64
N ALA A 465 4.37 -18.38 -16.70
CA ALA A 465 2.98 -18.11 -17.08
C ALA A 465 2.29 -17.04 -16.21
N PHE A 466 2.69 -16.93 -14.93
CA PHE A 466 2.19 -15.90 -14.02
C PHE A 466 2.48 -14.47 -14.51
N PHE A 467 3.73 -14.17 -14.90
CA PHE A 467 4.13 -12.84 -15.36
C PHE A 467 3.73 -12.57 -16.82
N LYS A 468 3.53 -13.62 -17.63
CA LYS A 468 3.03 -13.48 -19.01
C LYS A 468 1.62 -12.89 -19.09
N ALA A 469 0.84 -12.95 -18.02
CA ALA A 469 -0.48 -12.34 -17.94
C ALA A 469 -0.43 -10.82 -17.68
N TRP A 470 0.73 -10.28 -17.28
CA TRP A 470 0.87 -8.87 -16.97
C TRP A 470 0.98 -8.02 -18.23
N ASP A 471 0.55 -6.77 -18.14
CA ASP A 471 0.85 -5.76 -19.15
C ASP A 471 2.38 -5.63 -19.31
N PRO A 472 2.92 -5.68 -20.54
CA PRO A 472 4.36 -5.64 -20.78
C PRO A 472 5.07 -4.43 -20.16
N ALA A 473 4.42 -3.26 -20.10
CA ALA A 473 4.98 -2.06 -19.50
C ALA A 473 5.04 -2.18 -17.96
N VAL A 474 4.07 -2.86 -17.34
CA VAL A 474 4.10 -3.14 -15.91
C VAL A 474 5.19 -4.16 -15.58
N LEU A 475 5.33 -5.23 -16.37
CA LEU A 475 6.40 -6.20 -16.19
C LEU A 475 7.79 -5.57 -16.35
N ALA A 476 7.96 -4.70 -17.35
CA ALA A 476 9.19 -3.94 -17.54
C ALA A 476 9.51 -3.06 -16.32
N SER A 477 8.51 -2.33 -15.79
CA SER A 477 8.66 -1.56 -14.54
C SER A 477 9.07 -2.47 -13.36
N HIS A 478 8.44 -3.63 -13.23
CA HIS A 478 8.76 -4.58 -12.16
C HIS A 478 10.20 -5.11 -12.25
N ILE A 479 10.67 -5.43 -13.46
CA ILE A 479 12.05 -5.88 -13.66
C ILE A 479 13.03 -4.74 -13.41
N GLN A 480 12.67 -3.50 -13.77
CA GLN A 480 13.55 -2.34 -13.59
C GLN A 480 13.74 -1.99 -12.11
N TYR A 481 12.64 -1.84 -11.36
CA TYR A 481 12.66 -1.30 -10.00
C TYR A 481 12.51 -2.36 -8.90
N GLY A 482 11.91 -3.51 -9.21
CA GLY A 482 11.76 -4.64 -8.29
C GLY A 482 12.99 -5.54 -8.17
N ILE A 483 13.99 -5.36 -9.05
CA ILE A 483 15.24 -6.13 -9.08
C ILE A 483 16.42 -5.17 -8.86
N VAL A 484 17.27 -5.51 -7.91
CA VAL A 484 18.41 -4.69 -7.47
C VAL A 484 19.70 -5.50 -7.41
N PRO A 485 20.87 -4.84 -7.49
CA PRO A 485 22.14 -5.45 -7.10
C PRO A 485 22.06 -6.29 -5.83
N LEU A 486 22.66 -7.47 -5.83
CA LEU A 486 22.79 -8.29 -4.62
C LEU A 486 23.60 -7.55 -3.54
N SER A 487 24.52 -6.68 -3.95
CA SER A 487 25.29 -5.81 -3.04
C SER A 487 24.44 -4.86 -2.20
N ALA A 488 23.20 -4.58 -2.62
CA ALA A 488 22.24 -3.79 -1.85
C ALA A 488 21.86 -4.48 -0.52
N TRP A 489 21.97 -5.81 -0.45
CA TRP A 489 21.70 -6.61 0.75
C TRP A 489 22.95 -7.31 1.31
N VAL A 490 23.95 -7.57 0.47
CA VAL A 490 25.16 -8.31 0.85
C VAL A 490 26.39 -7.52 0.41
N LYS A 491 26.95 -6.71 1.32
CA LYS A 491 28.01 -5.74 1.03
C LYS A 491 29.25 -6.34 0.33
N ASP A 492 29.52 -7.63 0.52
CA ASP A 492 30.67 -8.36 -0.07
C ASP A 492 30.34 -9.21 -1.32
N ALA A 493 29.14 -9.11 -1.89
CA ALA A 493 28.66 -10.02 -2.96
C ALA A 493 29.13 -9.69 -4.40
N ARG A 494 30.25 -8.99 -4.61
CA ARG A 494 30.78 -8.77 -5.97
C ARG A 494 31.24 -10.11 -6.56
N SER A 495 30.66 -10.49 -7.69
CA SER A 495 30.88 -11.78 -8.37
C SER A 495 32.26 -11.84 -9.05
N GLY A 496 32.90 -13.00 -8.98
CA GLY A 496 34.22 -13.27 -9.55
C GLY A 496 34.33 -13.10 -11.08
N ARG A 497 35.56 -12.79 -11.50
CA ARG A 497 36.00 -12.54 -12.89
C ARG A 497 35.80 -13.74 -13.83
N GLY A 498 35.30 -13.50 -15.04
CA GLY A 498 35.32 -14.44 -16.17
C GLY A 498 35.09 -13.70 -17.50
N GLY A 499 36.05 -13.80 -18.43
CA GLY A 499 36.20 -12.94 -19.62
C GLY A 499 35.44 -13.35 -20.88
N ASP A 500 35.50 -12.43 -21.85
CA ASP A 500 35.11 -12.41 -23.28
C ASP A 500 33.81 -13.19 -23.63
N ASP A 501 32.75 -12.61 -24.21
CA ASP A 501 32.61 -11.45 -25.07
C ASP A 501 31.12 -11.02 -25.06
N GLY A 502 30.82 -9.75 -24.73
CA GLY A 502 29.46 -9.16 -24.91
C GLY A 502 28.73 -8.59 -23.69
N GLY A 503 29.29 -7.51 -23.11
CA GLY A 503 28.54 -6.56 -22.26
C GLY A 503 29.04 -6.44 -20.82
N LEU A 504 30.13 -5.69 -20.63
CA LEU A 504 30.66 -5.30 -19.32
C LEU A 504 30.40 -3.80 -19.09
N ASP A 505 30.14 -3.41 -17.84
CA ASP A 505 30.41 -2.03 -17.40
C ASP A 505 31.92 -1.84 -17.23
N GLU A 506 32.37 -0.60 -17.05
CA GLU A 506 33.80 -0.18 -17.08
C GLU A 506 34.73 -0.92 -16.07
N SER A 507 34.20 -1.84 -15.26
CA SER A 507 34.91 -2.65 -14.26
C SER A 507 35.09 -4.14 -14.59
N GLY A 508 34.34 -4.69 -15.55
CA GLY A 508 34.46 -6.10 -15.94
C GLY A 508 33.78 -7.13 -15.02
N GLU A 509 32.79 -6.75 -14.20
CA GLU A 509 32.06 -7.67 -13.31
C GLU A 509 30.54 -7.64 -13.61
N THR A 510 29.92 -8.76 -14.01
CA THR A 510 28.45 -8.87 -14.08
C THR A 510 27.88 -9.12 -12.69
N GLU A 511 27.32 -8.09 -12.06
CA GLU A 511 26.81 -8.18 -10.68
C GLU A 511 25.55 -9.06 -10.57
N MET A 512 25.56 -9.99 -9.61
CA MET A 512 24.36 -10.76 -9.24
C MET A 512 23.24 -9.84 -8.76
N VAL A 513 22.00 -10.23 -9.01
CA VAL A 513 20.83 -9.44 -8.63
C VAL A 513 19.87 -10.21 -7.74
N THR A 514 19.08 -9.47 -6.98
CA THR A 514 18.07 -9.98 -6.07
C THR A 514 16.81 -9.11 -6.11
N LEU A 515 15.77 -9.54 -5.40
CA LEU A 515 14.55 -8.77 -5.20
C LEU A 515 14.81 -7.54 -4.30
N ALA A 516 14.17 -6.41 -4.63
CA ALA A 516 14.12 -5.24 -3.77
C ALA A 516 13.36 -5.51 -2.45
N MET A 517 12.30 -6.32 -2.52
CA MET A 517 11.54 -6.80 -1.35
C MET A 517 12.03 -8.19 -0.93
N PRO A 518 12.60 -8.37 0.27
CA PRO A 518 13.03 -9.68 0.75
C PRO A 518 11.85 -10.65 0.85
N LYS A 519 12.00 -11.84 0.26
CA LYS A 519 10.91 -12.82 0.17
C LYS A 519 10.36 -13.30 1.52
N PHE A 520 11.17 -13.27 2.57
CA PHE A 520 10.74 -13.66 3.91
C PHE A 520 9.91 -12.56 4.61
N LEU A 521 10.20 -11.29 4.32
CA LEU A 521 9.35 -10.17 4.77
C LEU A 521 8.05 -10.11 3.97
N GLU A 522 8.09 -10.45 2.68
CA GLU A 522 6.89 -10.65 1.89
C GLU A 522 6.03 -11.80 2.44
N ALA A 523 6.66 -12.94 2.77
CA ALA A 523 5.97 -14.05 3.42
C ALA A 523 5.38 -13.66 4.78
N SER A 524 6.14 -12.90 5.58
CA SER A 524 5.68 -12.32 6.86
C SER A 524 4.44 -11.44 6.68
N SER A 525 4.47 -10.56 5.67
CA SER A 525 3.32 -9.73 5.28
C SER A 525 2.10 -10.59 4.92
N PHE A 526 2.26 -11.64 4.10
CA PHE A 526 1.15 -12.54 3.79
C PHE A 526 0.60 -13.25 5.03
N SER A 527 1.46 -13.71 5.93
CA SER A 527 1.03 -14.37 7.16
C SER A 527 0.32 -13.45 8.14
N ALA A 528 0.58 -12.15 8.08
CA ALA A 528 -0.10 -11.13 8.88
C ALA A 528 -1.46 -10.69 8.29
N SER A 529 -1.98 -11.33 7.23
CA SER A 529 -3.23 -10.91 6.56
C SER A 529 -4.45 -10.85 7.48
N TRP A 530 -4.45 -11.63 8.57
CA TRP A 530 -5.49 -11.60 9.60
C TRP A 530 -5.67 -10.20 10.23
N ASN A 531 -4.63 -9.35 10.22
CA ASN A 531 -4.72 -7.94 10.65
C ASN A 531 -5.77 -7.14 9.86
N SER A 532 -6.14 -7.60 8.66
CA SER A 532 -7.20 -6.99 7.88
C SER A 532 -8.59 -7.06 8.53
N SER A 533 -8.78 -7.89 9.56
CA SER A 533 -10.01 -7.88 10.37
C SER A 533 -10.24 -6.55 11.07
N TYR A 534 -9.18 -5.85 11.46
CA TYR A 534 -9.29 -4.49 12.01
C TYR A 534 -9.69 -3.47 10.93
N ALA A 535 -9.25 -3.67 9.69
CA ALA A 535 -9.69 -2.83 8.58
C ALA A 535 -11.17 -3.07 8.26
N TYR A 536 -11.61 -4.32 8.28
CA TYR A 536 -13.02 -4.70 8.13
C TYR A 536 -13.88 -4.05 9.23
N ALA A 537 -13.48 -4.19 10.49
CA ALA A 537 -14.08 -3.54 11.64
C ALA A 537 -14.14 -2.01 11.51
N ALA A 538 -13.06 -1.39 11.06
CA ALA A 538 -12.98 0.04 10.85
C ALA A 538 -14.00 0.52 9.79
N LEU A 539 -14.17 -0.23 8.71
CA LEU A 539 -15.17 0.09 7.69
C LEU A 539 -16.60 -0.05 8.22
N LEU A 540 -16.88 -1.09 9.02
CA LEU A 540 -18.18 -1.30 9.66
C LEU A 540 -18.58 -0.15 10.59
N SER A 541 -17.63 0.47 11.29
CA SER A 541 -17.95 1.58 12.19
C SER A 541 -18.46 2.82 11.44
N GLY A 542 -18.17 2.93 10.14
CA GLY A 542 -18.66 4.00 9.28
C GLY A 542 -18.17 5.41 9.66
N ARG A 543 -17.18 5.52 10.55
CA ARG A 543 -16.73 6.81 11.11
C ARG A 543 -16.19 7.75 10.02
N PHE A 544 -15.50 7.23 9.01
CA PHE A 544 -15.07 8.04 7.87
C PHE A 544 -16.25 8.77 7.20
N ARG A 545 -17.33 8.04 6.89
CA ARG A 545 -18.55 8.63 6.31
C ARG A 545 -19.26 9.56 7.30
N GLN A 546 -19.40 9.16 8.56
CA GLN A 546 -20.08 9.94 9.60
C GLN A 546 -19.42 11.31 9.80
N HIS A 547 -18.09 11.34 9.83
CA HIS A 547 -17.31 12.57 9.96
C HIS A 547 -17.59 13.57 8.83
N HIS A 548 -17.87 13.08 7.61
CA HIS A 548 -18.15 13.89 6.42
C HIS A 548 -19.65 14.08 6.14
N MET A 549 -20.56 13.75 7.06
CA MET A 549 -22.01 13.81 6.81
C MET A 549 -22.54 15.17 6.33
N ALA A 550 -21.85 16.26 6.67
CA ALA A 550 -22.21 17.62 6.25
C ALA A 550 -21.87 17.92 4.77
N ASP A 551 -20.96 17.16 4.13
CA ASP A 551 -20.62 17.30 2.71
C ASP A 551 -20.68 15.93 2.03
N THR A 552 -21.80 15.66 1.35
CA THR A 552 -22.06 14.37 0.69
C THR A 552 -21.10 14.05 -0.46
N ARG A 553 -20.25 15.00 -0.86
CA ARG A 553 -19.16 14.75 -1.83
C ARG A 553 -17.93 14.13 -1.17
N LYS A 554 -17.80 14.17 0.16
CA LYS A 554 -16.67 13.63 0.93
C LYS A 554 -17.07 12.37 1.69
N GLY A 555 -16.08 11.68 2.26
CA GLY A 555 -16.30 10.47 3.06
C GLY A 555 -16.79 9.27 2.26
N ARG A 556 -16.62 9.28 0.93
CA ARG A 556 -17.00 8.17 0.05
C ARG A 556 -15.90 7.12 -0.01
N THR A 557 -16.30 5.87 0.12
CA THR A 557 -15.47 4.67 -0.05
C THR A 557 -15.95 3.92 -1.28
N TYR A 558 -15.06 3.72 -2.26
CA TYR A 558 -15.31 2.86 -3.41
C TYR A 558 -14.59 1.53 -3.22
N PHE A 559 -15.31 0.44 -3.41
CA PHE A 559 -14.79 -0.91 -3.38
C PHE A 559 -14.79 -1.45 -4.80
N MET A 560 -13.61 -1.59 -5.38
CA MET A 560 -13.40 -2.22 -6.68
C MET A 560 -13.04 -3.68 -6.45
N ILE A 561 -13.98 -4.61 -6.62
CA ILE A 561 -13.82 -6.03 -6.30
C ILE A 561 -13.63 -6.84 -7.58
N MET A 562 -12.60 -7.68 -7.65
CA MET A 562 -12.28 -8.43 -8.86
C MET A 562 -13.07 -9.74 -8.91
N GLU A 563 -13.68 -10.06 -10.06
CA GLU A 563 -14.49 -11.28 -10.22
C GLU A 563 -13.71 -12.58 -9.95
N GLN A 564 -12.43 -12.61 -10.34
CA GLN A 564 -11.52 -13.74 -10.12
C GLN A 564 -10.56 -13.48 -8.94
N GLY A 565 -10.79 -12.40 -8.18
CA GLY A 565 -9.95 -11.96 -7.07
C GLY A 565 -10.11 -12.75 -5.78
N SER A 566 -9.46 -12.26 -4.72
CA SER A 566 -9.56 -12.87 -3.40
C SER A 566 -10.97 -12.69 -2.83
N ARG A 567 -11.71 -13.79 -2.70
CA ARG A 567 -13.02 -13.84 -2.00
C ARG A 567 -12.88 -13.75 -0.48
N SER A 568 -11.86 -13.05 0.04
CA SER A 568 -11.72 -12.74 1.48
C SER A 568 -12.91 -11.98 2.04
N LEU A 569 -13.62 -11.28 1.16
CA LEU A 569 -14.74 -10.45 1.47
C LEU A 569 -16.04 -11.24 1.28
N GLN A 570 -16.82 -11.43 2.34
CA GLN A 570 -18.19 -11.91 2.20
C GLN A 570 -19.04 -10.77 1.61
N LEU A 571 -19.23 -10.77 0.28
CA LEU A 571 -20.05 -9.75 -0.41
C LEU A 571 -21.52 -9.72 0.05
N GLU A 572 -21.94 -10.72 0.83
CA GLU A 572 -23.24 -10.83 1.47
C GLU A 572 -23.37 -9.89 2.68
N THR A 573 -22.27 -9.44 3.30
CA THR A 573 -22.25 -8.50 4.44
C THR A 573 -22.19 -7.02 4.02
N PHE A 574 -22.25 -6.73 2.72
CA PHE A 574 -22.30 -5.37 2.20
C PHE A 574 -23.74 -4.86 2.11
N GLU A 575 -24.01 -3.78 2.83
CA GLU A 575 -25.20 -2.95 2.64
C GLU A 575 -24.73 -1.56 2.15
N GLY A 576 -24.44 -1.53 0.86
CA GLY A 576 -24.24 -0.32 0.08
C GLY A 576 -25.11 -0.37 -1.18
N GLU A 577 -25.05 0.66 -2.02
CA GLU A 577 -25.68 0.74 -3.35
C GLU A 577 -25.09 -0.33 -4.29
N MET A 578 -25.31 -1.61 -3.99
CA MET A 578 -25.28 -2.67 -4.99
C MET A 578 -26.50 -2.43 -5.86
N GLU A 579 -26.28 -2.16 -7.14
CA GLU A 579 -27.35 -1.99 -8.12
C GLU A 579 -28.34 -3.17 -7.99
N GLY A 580 -29.54 -2.91 -7.45
CA GLY A 580 -30.59 -3.91 -7.27
C GLY A 580 -30.74 -4.60 -5.89
N LYS A 581 -30.05 -4.21 -4.81
CA LYS A 581 -30.34 -4.72 -3.44
C LYS A 581 -31.05 -3.69 -2.54
N LYS A 582 -31.98 -4.16 -1.70
CA LYS A 582 -32.65 -3.33 -0.68
C LYS A 582 -31.65 -2.93 0.43
N PRO A 583 -31.75 -1.71 0.99
CA PRO A 583 -30.97 -1.33 2.15
C PRO A 583 -31.32 -2.21 3.37
N ALA A 584 -30.33 -2.32 4.26
CA ALA A 584 -30.40 -2.84 5.61
C ALA A 584 -31.69 -2.53 6.37
N GLU A 585 -32.09 -3.44 7.25
CA GLU A 585 -32.97 -3.05 8.36
C GLU A 585 -32.23 -2.11 9.33
N GLU A 586 -33.00 -1.20 9.94
CA GLU A 586 -32.46 -0.14 10.80
C GLU A 586 -31.81 -0.76 12.06
N GLY A 587 -30.46 -0.81 12.10
CA GLY A 587 -29.71 -1.29 13.28
C GLY A 587 -28.66 -2.37 13.00
N GLU A 588 -28.59 -2.93 11.79
CA GLU A 588 -27.53 -3.90 11.46
C GLU A 588 -26.21 -3.22 11.02
N PRO A 589 -25.04 -3.71 11.47
CA PRO A 589 -23.76 -3.19 11.06
C PRO A 589 -23.40 -3.68 9.66
N ALA A 590 -23.31 -2.75 8.70
CA ALA A 590 -22.89 -3.09 7.36
C ALA A 590 -21.90 -2.14 6.73
N LEU A 591 -21.18 -2.71 5.77
CA LEU A 591 -20.16 -2.02 5.00
C LEU A 591 -20.83 -1.02 4.06
N ARG A 592 -20.65 0.26 4.36
CA ARG A 592 -21.18 1.39 3.61
C ARG A 592 -20.17 1.87 2.58
N GLY A 593 -20.56 1.91 1.32
CA GLY A 593 -19.76 2.42 0.21
C GLY A 593 -20.33 2.00 -1.14
N ARG A 594 -19.72 2.45 -2.24
CA ARG A 594 -20.07 2.00 -3.59
C ARG A 594 -19.22 0.79 -3.93
N VAL A 595 -19.85 -0.35 -4.13
CA VAL A 595 -19.18 -1.60 -4.52
C VAL A 595 -19.38 -1.81 -6.00
N GLU A 596 -18.31 -2.14 -6.70
CA GLU A 596 -18.34 -2.50 -8.10
C GLU A 596 -17.53 -3.76 -8.33
N MET A 597 -18.17 -4.73 -9.00
CA MET A 597 -17.48 -5.91 -9.51
C MET A 597 -16.84 -5.56 -10.85
N VAL A 598 -15.53 -5.76 -10.98
CA VAL A 598 -14.81 -5.58 -12.25
C VAL A 598 -14.26 -6.93 -12.69
N PRO A 599 -14.47 -7.32 -13.96
CA PRO A 599 -13.89 -8.57 -14.46
C PRO A 599 -12.37 -8.51 -14.46
N GLY A 600 -11.72 -9.60 -14.05
CA GLY A 600 -10.27 -9.69 -13.93
C GLY A 600 -9.81 -10.42 -12.68
N GLY A 601 -8.49 -10.62 -12.57
CA GLY A 601 -7.84 -11.19 -11.40
C GLY A 601 -7.51 -10.14 -10.34
N HIS A 602 -7.08 -10.60 -9.17
CA HIS A 602 -6.64 -9.75 -8.05
C HIS A 602 -5.58 -8.70 -8.44
N LEU A 603 -4.80 -8.97 -9.49
CA LEU A 603 -3.66 -8.16 -9.93
C LEU A 603 -4.04 -7.17 -11.04
N ILE A 604 -5.21 -6.52 -10.96
CA ILE A 604 -5.69 -5.59 -12.01
C ILE A 604 -4.69 -4.47 -12.33
N ALA A 605 -3.94 -3.97 -11.34
CA ALA A 605 -2.91 -2.96 -11.58
C ALA A 605 -1.76 -3.48 -12.47
N GLN A 606 -1.51 -4.79 -12.44
CA GLN A 606 -0.48 -5.45 -13.23
C GLN A 606 -0.99 -5.99 -14.55
N GLU A 607 -2.18 -6.59 -14.55
CA GLU A 607 -2.76 -7.28 -15.71
C GLU A 607 -3.51 -6.31 -16.64
N GLN A 608 -4.18 -5.30 -16.08
CA GLN A 608 -5.09 -4.43 -16.82
C GLN A 608 -5.00 -2.95 -16.38
N PRO A 609 -3.81 -2.32 -16.46
CA PRO A 609 -3.60 -0.94 -15.99
C PRO A 609 -4.52 0.10 -16.67
N SER A 610 -4.96 -0.14 -17.90
CA SER A 610 -5.92 0.73 -18.60
C SER A 610 -7.35 0.63 -18.05
N VAL A 611 -7.78 -0.57 -17.63
CA VAL A 611 -9.10 -0.77 -16.99
C VAL A 611 -9.12 -0.10 -15.63
N LEU A 612 -8.04 -0.28 -14.85
CA LEU A 612 -7.87 0.40 -13.57
C LEU A 612 -7.93 1.93 -13.74
N ALA A 613 -7.29 2.48 -14.78
CA ALA A 613 -7.33 3.91 -15.09
C ALA A 613 -8.74 4.43 -15.37
N ALA A 614 -9.51 3.72 -16.18
CA ALA A 614 -10.90 4.05 -16.49
C ALA A 614 -11.76 4.09 -15.22
N LYS A 615 -11.68 3.07 -14.37
CA LYS A 615 -12.48 2.99 -13.14
C LYS A 615 -12.08 4.00 -12.08
N VAL A 616 -10.79 4.24 -11.91
CA VAL A 616 -10.33 5.31 -11.00
C VAL A 616 -10.82 6.67 -11.47
N LEU A 617 -10.84 6.94 -12.78
CA LEU A 617 -11.41 8.18 -13.31
C LEU A 617 -12.90 8.33 -12.98
N GLU A 618 -13.70 7.26 -13.14
CA GLU A 618 -15.12 7.24 -12.75
C GLU A 618 -15.33 7.59 -11.27
N TYR A 619 -14.46 7.09 -10.39
CA TYR A 619 -14.54 7.36 -8.95
C TYR A 619 -14.05 8.75 -8.56
N ILE A 620 -13.06 9.30 -9.27
CA ILE A 620 -12.66 10.71 -9.11
C ILE A 620 -13.81 11.64 -9.50
N LEU A 621 -14.51 11.32 -10.58
CA LEU A 621 -15.72 12.02 -11.06
C LEU A 621 -16.95 11.79 -10.19
N ASP A 622 -16.89 10.83 -9.27
CA ASP A 622 -17.98 10.51 -8.34
C ASP A 622 -19.29 10.08 -9.02
N GLY A 623 -19.19 9.40 -10.16
CA GLY A 623 -20.35 8.99 -10.95
C GLY A 623 -21.06 10.10 -11.73
N GLU A 624 -20.52 11.33 -11.77
CA GLU A 624 -20.96 12.34 -12.73
C GLU A 624 -20.66 11.85 -14.16
N THR A 625 -21.66 11.85 -15.03
CA THR A 625 -21.53 11.38 -16.41
C THR A 625 -20.66 12.34 -17.22
N VAL A 626 -19.69 11.80 -17.94
CA VAL A 626 -18.97 12.52 -19.01
C VAL A 626 -20.04 13.04 -19.99
N ARG A 627 -20.14 14.36 -20.15
CA ARG A 627 -21.16 14.95 -21.06
C ARG A 627 -20.80 14.61 -22.51
N GLY A 628 -21.77 14.17 -23.30
CA GLY A 628 -21.57 13.82 -24.72
C GLY A 628 -21.79 12.36 -25.09
N GLY A 629 -22.23 11.50 -24.16
CA GLY A 629 -22.69 10.14 -24.47
C GLY A 629 -21.58 9.12 -24.78
N SER A 630 -20.31 9.52 -24.76
CA SER A 630 -19.18 8.58 -24.80
C SER A 630 -19.02 7.93 -23.44
N THR A 631 -19.29 6.63 -23.35
CA THR A 631 -18.84 5.82 -22.22
C THR A 631 -17.31 5.87 -22.16
N ILE A 632 -16.75 6.01 -20.95
CA ILE A 632 -15.33 5.70 -20.76
C ILE A 632 -15.17 4.27 -21.29
N PRO A 633 -14.28 4.01 -22.27
CA PRO A 633 -14.19 2.71 -22.88
C PRO A 633 -13.98 1.72 -21.75
N THR A 634 -14.90 0.77 -21.60
CA THR A 634 -14.60 -0.47 -20.90
C THR A 634 -13.42 -1.03 -21.66
N ALA A 635 -12.21 -0.83 -21.12
CA ALA A 635 -11.01 -1.32 -21.74
C ALA A 635 -11.24 -2.82 -21.96
N ARG A 636 -11.04 -3.26 -23.22
CA ARG A 636 -11.36 -4.63 -23.62
C ARG A 636 -10.60 -5.58 -22.69
N LEU A 637 -11.37 -6.37 -21.96
CA LEU A 637 -10.90 -7.47 -21.13
C LEU A 637 -10.11 -8.49 -21.93
#